data_AF-Q2FLW9-F1
#
_entry.id   AF-Q2FLW9-F1
#
_cell.length_a   1.000
_cell.length_b   1.000
_cell.length_c   1.000
_cell.angle_alpha   90.00
_cell.angle_beta   90.00
_cell.angle_gamma   90.00
#
_symmetry.space_group_name_H-M   'P 1'
#
loop_
_entity.id
_entity.type
_entity.pdbx_description
1 polymer ?
#
loop_
_entity_poly.entity_id
_entity_poly.type
_entity_poly.pdbx_seq_one_letter_code
_entity_poly.pdbx_strand_id
1 'polypeptide(L)'
;MILFIGIIFISLISVTGYYYIETSKQIDERFRQNLIQTELGLKSASDRITKGQMLWEATYKKPLLAVTNLVLKEYERSSRTPSEMNFDDIITRIDPAYKDRIDIMLINTSGVAEYSTNKKDLYLDFSKWGPFFQTITDMRMNDTFRLDRAVRGFDSDNPWRIFGYQPTPDHQYLIQTTYRIYDDYTKERSELSLHALVTQVLNQHPWVLALDLIGSTGMITSQLDENPVQADPHDAEIAQDVYTTHETRDFPDERNQTLTRFFFIESGDNVSPASAYIDHVAKIVYSTQHYEQEKGSLLTLAISLILIAIILAFALAYLLSRYIFSPVDTLLADLDEISRGNLNHQIRPSRHLEINRINDAVSRMVESIRGSIRSLEISEKRYSTLFSNASDAIILWNGERVIHANPAAFTLFGWDENIRERAGSTPNEIIRCILQRKNPEEDEWNMNTDISGKGACTLNIRLVRLVLEDLPMDLIQIRDITRETRMHEEIHRLADIVKNTQAGIMAGPVHAPDIVNKAYARIHGCTPEEAIEGGFFGFIHPDYKEDIPVWIRIATERGHMTGEAIRVRKDGSEFPALHDLTIVTDAHHEPYLILNVQDISDQIKVWNLTLEKEALSDSLNLLSGILDSLPDPTFVIDISGHVLAWNKAMTVISGRSEEEIRAGKMSHAQAVYGEDRPMLIDKIIRPDLDISRYYTNVNEENGIYSAEVINHDREGKIRYKWAIAGPLYDSKGSMIGAIETIRDITELKEAMKKESELANKLMLLSSLTRHDIRNKVTVIDGFRFFAESETDNPKIKEILAHQKNAIQDIGKLIDFSKAYQEIGIHEPVWHNVRELFERAVRQVSIDLKVVCDIPSLEVYADALIYQVFYNLAENSLRHGDHVTTIRLYVDLSGESPLLIYEDDGQGIVDTQKEQIFLRGYGKNTGLGLFLIREILAITGITIVEHGIYGQGVRFEMKIPPDHFRFTDQMEQNL
;
A
#
# COMPACT_ATOMS: atom_id res chain seq x y z
N MET A 1 -9.38 22.62 27.70
CA MET A 1 -8.13 21.89 27.41
C MET A 1 -7.93 20.69 28.33
N ILE A 2 -7.93 20.83 29.66
CA ILE A 2 -7.85 19.68 30.60
C ILE A 2 -8.97 18.66 30.34
N LEU A 3 -10.20 19.12 30.12
CA LEU A 3 -11.34 18.27 29.74
C LEU A 3 -11.10 17.51 28.42
N PHE A 4 -10.49 18.17 27.43
CA PHE A 4 -10.21 17.58 26.12
C PHE A 4 -9.14 16.49 26.21
N ILE A 5 -8.11 16.71 27.03
CA ILE A 5 -7.07 15.71 27.30
C ILE A 5 -7.65 14.53 28.07
N GLY A 6 -8.50 14.79 29.06
CA GLY A 6 -9.24 13.73 29.76
C GLY A 6 -10.05 12.85 28.81
N ILE A 7 -10.74 13.45 27.84
CA ILE A 7 -11.51 12.72 26.82
C ILE A 7 -10.60 11.85 25.94
N ILE A 8 -9.44 12.35 25.52
CA ILE A 8 -8.47 11.58 24.72
C ILE A 8 -7.98 10.35 25.50
N PHE A 9 -7.62 10.50 26.78
CA PHE A 9 -7.14 9.38 27.59
C PHE A 9 -8.23 8.36 27.90
N ILE A 10 -9.46 8.81 28.20
CA ILE A 10 -10.62 7.92 28.38
C ILE A 10 -10.88 7.13 27.09
N SER A 11 -10.79 7.80 25.93
CA SER A 11 -10.96 7.14 24.63
C SER A 11 -9.87 6.11 24.38
N LEU A 12 -8.61 6.41 24.68
CA LEU A 12 -7.48 5.47 24.53
C LEU A 12 -7.63 4.23 25.43
N ILE A 13 -8.03 4.43 26.69
CA ILE A 13 -8.32 3.32 27.63
C ILE A 13 -9.49 2.48 27.11
N SER A 14 -10.54 3.12 26.61
CA SER A 14 -11.72 2.43 26.07
C SER A 14 -11.37 1.61 24.82
N VAL A 15 -10.56 2.16 23.91
CA VAL A 15 -10.08 1.45 22.70
C VAL A 15 -9.19 0.27 23.09
N THR A 16 -8.27 0.45 24.05
CA THR A 16 -7.39 -0.62 24.53
C THR A 16 -8.22 -1.75 25.19
N GLY A 17 -9.22 -1.39 26.01
CA GLY A 17 -10.13 -2.35 26.62
C GLY A 17 -10.98 -3.10 25.59
N TYR A 18 -11.50 -2.40 24.57
CA TYR A 18 -12.22 -3.02 23.46
C TYR A 18 -11.33 -4.01 22.70
N TYR A 19 -10.10 -3.61 22.36
CA TYR A 19 -9.15 -4.47 21.66
C TYR A 19 -8.79 -5.72 22.47
N TYR A 20 -8.60 -5.58 23.78
CA TYR A 20 -8.40 -6.71 24.69
C TYR A 20 -9.58 -7.69 24.66
N ILE A 21 -10.81 -7.18 24.79
CA ILE A 21 -12.02 -8.03 24.81
C ILE A 21 -12.17 -8.77 23.47
N GLU A 22 -12.02 -8.07 22.35
CA GLU A 22 -12.20 -8.66 21.03
C GLU A 22 -11.11 -9.71 20.74
N THR A 23 -9.85 -9.39 21.04
CA THR A 23 -8.73 -10.32 20.83
C THR A 23 -8.83 -11.52 21.77
N SER A 24 -9.18 -11.32 23.04
CA SER A 24 -9.43 -12.43 23.98
C SER A 24 -10.53 -13.35 23.49
N LYS A 25 -11.62 -12.80 22.94
CA LYS A 25 -12.72 -13.59 22.38
C LYS A 25 -12.26 -14.41 21.18
N GLN A 26 -11.42 -13.86 20.32
CA GLN A 26 -10.83 -14.59 19.19
C GLN A 26 -9.92 -15.74 19.63
N ILE A 27 -9.11 -15.52 20.68
CA ILE A 27 -8.28 -16.57 21.29
C ILE A 27 -9.15 -17.69 21.85
N ASP A 28 -10.22 -17.35 22.58
CA ASP A 28 -11.17 -18.32 23.16
C ASP A 28 -11.90 -19.12 22.05
N GLU A 29 -12.33 -18.46 20.99
CA GLU A 29 -12.99 -19.11 19.85
C GLU A 29 -12.04 -20.04 19.11
N ARG A 30 -10.81 -19.61 18.84
CA ARG A 30 -9.79 -20.45 18.19
C ARG A 30 -9.48 -21.70 19.00
N PHE A 31 -9.39 -21.57 20.33
CA PHE A 31 -9.22 -22.74 21.21
C PHE A 31 -10.40 -23.70 21.10
N ARG A 32 -11.64 -23.19 21.15
CA ARG A 32 -12.85 -24.02 20.94
C ARG A 32 -12.89 -24.71 19.58
N GLN A 33 -12.53 -24.00 18.52
CA GLN A 33 -12.46 -24.56 17.17
C GLN A 33 -11.44 -25.70 17.11
N ASN A 34 -10.26 -25.55 17.72
CA ASN A 34 -9.26 -26.62 17.79
C ASN A 34 -9.80 -27.87 18.52
N LEU A 35 -10.54 -27.69 19.62
CA LEU A 35 -11.18 -28.81 20.33
C LEU A 35 -12.18 -29.55 19.44
N ILE A 36 -13.08 -28.80 18.78
CA ILE A 36 -14.12 -29.36 17.90
C ILE A 36 -13.49 -30.05 16.68
N GLN A 37 -12.46 -29.46 16.08
CA GLN A 37 -11.74 -30.04 14.93
C GLN A 37 -11.03 -31.34 15.31
N THR A 38 -10.41 -31.39 16.50
CA THR A 38 -9.76 -32.61 17.00
C THR A 38 -10.81 -33.72 17.21
N GLU A 39 -11.95 -33.38 17.81
CA GLU A 39 -13.08 -34.31 18.01
C GLU A 39 -13.64 -34.85 16.69
N LEU A 40 -13.97 -33.96 15.75
CA LEU A 40 -14.49 -34.34 14.43
C LEU A 40 -13.47 -35.16 13.63
N GLY A 41 -12.19 -34.80 13.72
CA GLY A 41 -11.08 -35.53 13.13
C GLY A 41 -11.00 -36.96 13.67
N LEU A 42 -11.07 -37.12 14.99
CA LEU A 42 -11.07 -38.43 15.66
C LEU A 42 -12.30 -39.26 15.29
N LYS A 43 -13.50 -38.70 15.34
CA LYS A 43 -14.75 -39.37 14.92
C LYS A 43 -14.64 -39.86 13.46
N SER A 44 -14.16 -39.00 12.57
CA SER A 44 -14.00 -39.31 11.14
C SER A 44 -12.91 -40.34 10.88
N ALA A 45 -11.81 -40.29 11.62
CA ALA A 45 -10.73 -41.27 11.50
C ALA A 45 -11.14 -42.64 12.06
N SER A 46 -11.83 -42.67 13.20
CA SER A 46 -12.40 -43.89 13.78
C SER A 46 -13.38 -44.55 12.82
N ASP A 47 -14.31 -43.79 12.23
CA ASP A 47 -15.25 -44.29 11.21
C ASP A 47 -14.51 -44.90 9.99
N ARG A 48 -13.45 -44.25 9.49
CA ARG A 48 -12.63 -44.77 8.39
C ARG A 48 -11.90 -46.05 8.77
N ILE A 49 -11.34 -46.13 9.97
CA ILE A 49 -10.64 -47.33 10.47
C ILE A 49 -11.63 -48.48 10.61
N THR A 50 -12.80 -48.26 11.21
CA THR A 50 -13.83 -49.28 11.37
C THR A 50 -14.28 -49.82 10.01
N LYS A 51 -14.55 -48.94 9.03
CA LYS A 51 -14.89 -49.33 7.66
C LYS A 51 -13.76 -50.08 6.94
N GLY A 52 -12.51 -49.65 7.14
CA GLY A 52 -11.33 -50.35 6.61
C GLY A 52 -11.19 -51.76 7.20
N GLN A 53 -11.41 -51.91 8.50
CA GLN A 53 -11.42 -53.22 9.17
C GLN A 53 -12.56 -54.10 8.67
N MET A 54 -13.77 -53.55 8.46
CA MET A 54 -14.88 -54.29 7.84
C MET A 54 -14.52 -54.78 6.43
N LEU A 55 -13.87 -53.92 5.63
CA LEU A 55 -13.44 -54.27 4.28
C LEU A 55 -12.42 -55.42 4.30
N TRP A 56 -11.48 -55.37 5.24
CA TRP A 56 -10.50 -56.43 5.45
C TRP A 56 -11.17 -57.73 5.93
N GLU A 57 -12.10 -57.68 6.87
CA GLU A 57 -12.82 -58.84 7.41
C GLU A 57 -13.66 -59.56 6.34
N ALA A 58 -14.28 -58.80 5.45
CA ALA A 58 -15.09 -59.36 4.38
C ALA A 58 -14.29 -60.23 3.38
N THR A 59 -12.97 -60.07 3.29
CA THR A 59 -12.11 -60.98 2.49
C THR A 59 -12.21 -62.44 2.95
N TYR A 60 -12.55 -62.67 4.22
CA TYR A 60 -12.69 -63.99 4.84
C TYR A 60 -14.12 -64.54 4.79
N LYS A 61 -15.10 -63.76 4.31
CA LYS A 61 -16.49 -64.21 4.21
C LYS A 61 -16.64 -65.43 3.30
N LYS A 62 -16.05 -65.36 2.10
CA LYS A 62 -16.16 -66.40 1.08
C LYS A 62 -15.65 -67.78 1.55
N PRO A 63 -14.43 -67.92 2.11
CA PRO A 63 -13.97 -69.21 2.61
C PRO A 63 -14.81 -69.74 3.78
N LEU A 64 -15.22 -68.87 4.71
CA LEU A 64 -16.09 -69.27 5.83
C LEU A 64 -17.44 -69.79 5.33
N LEU A 65 -18.13 -69.02 4.49
CA LEU A 65 -19.42 -69.41 3.91
C LEU A 65 -19.33 -70.71 3.10
N ALA A 66 -18.24 -70.93 2.36
CA ALA A 66 -18.02 -72.17 1.62
C ALA A 66 -17.97 -73.40 2.55
N VAL A 67 -17.24 -73.30 3.68
CA VAL A 67 -17.17 -74.38 4.67
C VAL A 67 -18.51 -74.56 5.39
N THR A 68 -19.17 -73.48 5.79
CA THR A 68 -20.49 -73.56 6.43
C THR A 68 -21.50 -74.28 5.54
N ASN A 69 -21.49 -74.01 4.22
CA ASN A 69 -22.35 -74.72 3.26
C ASN A 69 -22.02 -76.21 3.12
N LEU A 70 -20.76 -76.62 3.30
CA LEU A 70 -20.39 -78.04 3.35
C LEU A 70 -20.95 -78.71 4.60
N VAL A 71 -20.85 -78.05 5.76
CA VAL A 71 -21.40 -78.53 7.04
C VAL A 71 -22.92 -78.67 6.95
N LEU A 72 -23.62 -77.68 6.38
CA LEU A 72 -25.07 -77.72 6.16
C LEU A 72 -25.50 -78.89 5.27
N LYS A 73 -24.80 -79.11 4.15
CA LYS A 73 -25.10 -80.23 3.24
C LYS A 73 -24.91 -81.58 3.92
N GLU A 74 -23.89 -81.71 4.75
CA GLU A 74 -23.63 -82.93 5.51
C GLU A 74 -24.65 -83.13 6.64
N TYR A 75 -25.06 -82.06 7.30
CA TYR A 75 -26.11 -82.09 8.34
C TYR A 75 -27.44 -82.58 7.75
N GLU A 76 -27.82 -82.11 6.56
CA GLU A 76 -29.01 -82.63 5.87
C GLU A 76 -28.82 -84.09 5.39
N ARG A 77 -27.60 -84.48 4.97
CA ARG A 77 -27.28 -85.88 4.59
C ARG A 77 -27.40 -86.84 5.78
N SER A 78 -27.01 -86.41 6.98
CA SER A 78 -27.05 -87.22 8.22
C SER A 78 -28.41 -87.18 8.91
N SER A 79 -29.49 -86.91 8.18
CA SER A 79 -30.85 -86.76 8.73
C SER A 79 -30.91 -85.79 9.93
N ARG A 80 -30.11 -84.72 9.88
CA ARG A 80 -30.04 -83.65 10.90
C ARG A 80 -29.56 -84.11 12.27
N THR A 81 -28.74 -85.16 12.29
CA THR A 81 -28.13 -85.70 13.50
C THR A 81 -26.62 -85.42 13.49
N PRO A 82 -26.09 -84.53 14.37
CA PRO A 82 -24.67 -84.20 14.38
C PRO A 82 -23.73 -85.38 14.60
N SER A 83 -24.12 -86.36 15.43
CA SER A 83 -23.30 -87.54 15.72
C SER A 83 -23.13 -88.50 14.53
N GLU A 84 -23.96 -88.36 13.50
CA GLU A 84 -23.92 -89.18 12.27
C GLU A 84 -23.24 -88.46 11.10
N MET A 85 -22.80 -87.21 11.28
CA MET A 85 -22.09 -86.44 10.25
C MET A 85 -20.67 -86.96 10.04
N ASN A 86 -20.24 -87.09 8.79
CA ASN A 86 -18.87 -87.44 8.45
C ASN A 86 -17.98 -86.19 8.36
N PHE A 87 -17.44 -85.77 9.50
CA PHE A 87 -16.59 -84.58 9.57
C PHE A 87 -15.24 -84.73 8.86
N ASP A 88 -14.70 -85.96 8.77
CA ASP A 88 -13.49 -86.22 7.99
C ASP A 88 -13.72 -85.95 6.48
N ASP A 89 -14.91 -86.28 5.97
CA ASP A 89 -15.36 -85.96 4.60
C ASP A 89 -15.55 -84.45 4.41
N ILE A 90 -16.07 -83.72 5.41
CA ILE A 90 -16.14 -82.24 5.36
C ILE A 90 -14.73 -81.66 5.27
N ILE A 91 -13.83 -82.04 6.19
CA ILE A 91 -12.46 -81.52 6.30
C ILE A 91 -11.64 -81.80 5.02
N THR A 92 -11.83 -82.95 4.37
CA THR A 92 -11.14 -83.28 3.11
C THR A 92 -11.63 -82.48 1.90
N ARG A 93 -12.87 -81.96 1.94
CA ARG A 93 -13.45 -81.12 0.88
C ARG A 93 -13.19 -79.62 1.06
N ILE A 94 -12.66 -79.20 2.21
CA ILE A 94 -12.18 -77.83 2.41
C ILE A 94 -10.96 -77.60 1.50
N ASP A 95 -10.91 -76.44 0.86
CA ASP A 95 -9.77 -76.04 0.03
C ASP A 95 -8.44 -76.17 0.82
N PRO A 96 -7.42 -76.86 0.27
CA PRO A 96 -6.12 -76.99 0.90
C PRO A 96 -5.50 -75.67 1.34
N ALA A 97 -5.84 -74.55 0.68
CA ALA A 97 -5.32 -73.22 0.98
C ALA A 97 -5.69 -72.72 2.39
N TYR A 98 -6.82 -73.16 2.97
CA TYR A 98 -7.29 -72.69 4.28
C TYR A 98 -7.78 -73.80 5.22
N LYS A 99 -7.67 -75.07 4.83
CA LYS A 99 -8.07 -76.25 5.63
C LYS A 99 -7.53 -76.25 7.06
N ASP A 100 -6.25 -75.95 7.28
CA ASP A 100 -5.62 -75.99 8.62
C ASP A 100 -5.94 -74.74 9.47
N ARG A 101 -6.62 -73.76 8.87
CA ARG A 101 -6.98 -72.48 9.49
C ARG A 101 -8.44 -72.43 9.93
N ILE A 102 -9.27 -73.41 9.58
CA ILE A 102 -10.71 -73.38 9.88
C ILE A 102 -11.08 -74.36 10.98
N ASP A 103 -11.85 -73.87 11.96
CA ASP A 103 -12.51 -74.69 12.96
C ASP A 103 -14.04 -74.62 12.80
N ILE A 104 -14.75 -75.69 13.16
CA ILE A 104 -16.21 -75.82 13.02
C ILE A 104 -16.76 -76.22 14.37
N MET A 105 -17.84 -75.57 14.80
CA MET A 105 -18.55 -75.86 16.04
C MET A 105 -20.07 -75.85 15.82
N LEU A 106 -20.79 -76.74 16.50
CA LEU A 106 -22.25 -76.81 16.50
C LEU A 106 -22.77 -76.47 17.90
N ILE A 107 -23.47 -75.36 18.02
CA ILE A 107 -24.02 -74.85 19.28
C ILE A 107 -25.51 -75.20 19.33
N ASN A 108 -25.92 -75.94 20.36
CA ASN A 108 -27.32 -76.37 20.50
C ASN A 108 -28.23 -75.24 21.03
N THR A 109 -29.51 -75.56 21.20
CA THR A 109 -30.54 -74.63 21.70
C THR A 109 -30.31 -74.11 23.13
N SER A 110 -29.52 -74.82 23.93
CA SER A 110 -29.13 -74.43 25.29
C SER A 110 -27.85 -73.59 25.33
N GLY A 111 -27.25 -73.30 24.16
CA GLY A 111 -25.98 -72.58 24.07
C GLY A 111 -24.76 -73.43 24.35
N VAL A 112 -24.86 -74.76 24.30
CA VAL A 112 -23.73 -75.66 24.55
C VAL A 112 -23.17 -76.15 23.21
N ALA A 113 -21.85 -76.08 23.06
CA ALA A 113 -21.13 -76.63 21.92
C ALA A 113 -21.13 -78.18 21.98
N GLU A 114 -22.07 -78.83 21.31
CA GLU A 114 -22.18 -80.29 21.28
C GLU A 114 -21.11 -80.96 20.40
N TYR A 115 -20.58 -80.21 19.45
CA TYR A 115 -19.51 -80.66 18.57
C TYR A 115 -18.54 -79.52 18.28
N SER A 116 -17.24 -79.81 18.24
CA SER A 116 -16.21 -78.88 17.77
C SER A 116 -15.02 -79.63 17.17
N THR A 117 -14.46 -79.13 16.07
CA THR A 117 -13.17 -79.62 15.53
C THR A 117 -12.00 -79.25 16.42
N ASN A 118 -12.15 -78.21 17.26
CA ASN A 118 -11.21 -77.88 18.31
C ASN A 118 -11.66 -78.50 19.64
N LYS A 119 -10.92 -79.50 20.11
CA LYS A 119 -11.23 -80.24 21.34
C LYS A 119 -11.34 -79.36 22.60
N LYS A 120 -10.72 -78.18 22.62
CA LYS A 120 -10.80 -77.24 23.74
C LYS A 120 -12.17 -76.57 23.87
N ASP A 121 -12.92 -76.48 22.78
CA ASP A 121 -14.19 -75.75 22.71
C ASP A 121 -15.40 -76.69 22.84
N LEU A 122 -15.18 -78.01 22.93
CA LEU A 122 -16.24 -79.00 23.11
C LEU A 122 -16.88 -78.86 24.49
N TYR A 123 -18.21 -78.82 24.55
CA TYR A 123 -19.03 -78.53 25.74
C TYR A 123 -18.88 -77.13 26.33
N LEU A 124 -18.36 -76.17 25.55
CA LEU A 124 -18.38 -74.77 25.93
C LEU A 124 -19.84 -74.29 26.07
N ASP A 125 -20.14 -73.69 27.22
CA ASP A 125 -21.50 -73.25 27.59
C ASP A 125 -21.62 -71.73 27.49
N PHE A 126 -22.22 -71.27 26.39
CA PHE A 126 -22.38 -69.86 26.07
C PHE A 126 -23.41 -69.14 26.95
N SER A 127 -24.27 -69.86 27.69
CA SER A 127 -25.27 -69.25 28.58
C SER A 127 -24.66 -68.40 29.71
N LYS A 128 -23.37 -68.62 30.01
CA LYS A 128 -22.59 -67.88 31.00
C LYS A 128 -22.33 -66.42 30.59
N TRP A 129 -22.47 -66.08 29.31
CA TRP A 129 -22.29 -64.73 28.78
C TRP A 129 -23.63 -64.15 28.34
N GLY A 130 -24.50 -63.80 29.30
CA GLY A 130 -25.91 -63.45 29.09
C GLY A 130 -26.24 -62.59 27.85
N PRO A 131 -25.64 -61.40 27.66
CA PRO A 131 -25.90 -60.58 26.47
C PRO A 131 -25.51 -61.26 25.16
N PHE A 132 -24.35 -61.93 25.12
CA PHE A 132 -23.85 -62.63 23.95
C PHE A 132 -24.68 -63.89 23.64
N PHE A 133 -25.13 -64.61 24.68
CA PHE A 133 -26.01 -65.76 24.55
C PHE A 133 -27.34 -65.39 23.87
N GLN A 134 -27.89 -64.23 24.22
CA GLN A 134 -29.08 -63.72 23.54
C GLN A 134 -28.80 -63.47 22.06
N THR A 135 -27.64 -62.89 21.72
CA THR A 135 -27.30 -62.61 20.32
C THR A 135 -27.14 -63.87 19.48
N ILE A 136 -26.42 -64.89 19.96
CA ILE A 136 -26.30 -66.15 19.23
C ILE A 136 -27.63 -66.91 19.15
N THR A 137 -28.52 -66.72 20.14
CA THR A 137 -29.88 -67.26 20.09
C THR A 137 -30.70 -66.58 18.98
N ASP A 138 -30.61 -65.26 18.86
CA ASP A 138 -31.29 -64.51 17.80
C ASP A 138 -30.72 -64.86 16.42
N MET A 139 -29.41 -65.07 16.31
CA MET A 139 -28.75 -65.57 15.10
C MET A 139 -29.22 -66.97 14.72
N ARG A 140 -29.39 -67.87 15.70
CA ARG A 140 -29.93 -69.22 15.46
C ARG A 140 -31.34 -69.18 14.89
N MET A 141 -32.13 -68.18 15.25
CA MET A 141 -33.49 -67.99 14.75
C MET A 141 -33.54 -67.24 13.40
N ASN A 142 -32.39 -66.83 12.84
CA ASN A 142 -32.31 -66.03 11.61
C ASN A 142 -31.64 -66.82 10.48
N ASP A 143 -32.35 -67.10 9.39
CA ASP A 143 -31.95 -67.99 8.27
C ASP A 143 -30.68 -67.59 7.48
N THR A 144 -30.01 -66.49 7.84
CA THR A 144 -28.93 -65.89 7.05
C THR A 144 -27.55 -66.12 7.66
N PHE A 145 -26.54 -66.31 6.80
CA PHE A 145 -25.15 -66.34 7.21
C PHE A 145 -24.75 -64.96 7.75
N ARG A 146 -24.13 -64.95 8.93
CA ARG A 146 -23.57 -63.74 9.53
C ARG A 146 -22.07 -63.88 9.72
N LEU A 147 -21.34 -62.91 9.18
CA LEU A 147 -19.93 -62.72 9.50
C LEU A 147 -19.83 -61.82 10.74
N ASP A 148 -19.00 -62.21 11.69
CA ASP A 148 -18.72 -61.44 12.89
C ASP A 148 -17.33 -60.78 12.82
N ARG A 149 -17.07 -59.86 13.74
CA ARG A 149 -15.84 -59.07 13.79
C ARG A 149 -14.65 -59.96 14.13
N ALA A 150 -13.46 -59.59 13.64
CA ALA A 150 -12.26 -60.31 14.02
C ALA A 150 -11.90 -60.02 15.48
N VAL A 151 -11.62 -61.05 16.26
CA VAL A 151 -11.30 -60.95 17.69
C VAL A 151 -9.98 -61.67 17.97
N ARG A 152 -9.15 -61.09 18.85
CA ARG A 152 -7.95 -61.75 19.38
C ARG A 152 -8.31 -62.39 20.72
N GLY A 153 -7.85 -63.62 20.97
CA GLY A 153 -8.03 -64.27 22.28
C GLY A 153 -7.26 -63.54 23.38
N PHE A 154 -7.65 -63.72 24.64
CA PHE A 154 -7.06 -63.08 25.83
C PHE A 154 -5.61 -63.51 26.16
N ASP A 155 -4.94 -64.27 25.29
CA ASP A 155 -3.60 -64.82 25.51
C ASP A 155 -2.72 -64.40 24.32
N SER A 156 -1.52 -63.89 24.57
CA SER A 156 -0.64 -63.28 23.56
C SER A 156 -0.29 -64.21 22.39
N ASP A 157 -0.28 -65.52 22.63
CA ASP A 157 0.01 -66.59 21.66
C ASP A 157 -1.19 -66.99 20.76
N ASN A 158 -2.38 -66.37 20.91
CA ASN A 158 -3.54 -66.72 20.08
C ASN A 158 -3.61 -65.92 18.76
N PRO A 159 -3.75 -66.59 17.60
CA PRO A 159 -3.98 -65.92 16.32
C PRO A 159 -5.32 -65.19 16.32
N TRP A 160 -5.45 -64.15 15.50
CA TRP A 160 -6.73 -63.49 15.23
C TRP A 160 -7.75 -64.50 14.70
N ARG A 161 -9.00 -64.39 15.16
CA ARG A 161 -10.10 -65.28 14.77
C ARG A 161 -11.24 -64.46 14.20
N ILE A 162 -11.73 -64.86 13.03
CA ILE A 162 -12.99 -64.36 12.47
C ILE A 162 -14.03 -65.47 12.58
N PHE A 163 -15.24 -65.12 12.97
CA PHE A 163 -16.34 -66.05 13.14
C PHE A 163 -17.41 -65.86 12.07
N GLY A 164 -17.90 -66.96 11.52
CA GLY A 164 -19.09 -67.03 10.69
C GLY A 164 -20.14 -67.86 11.39
N TYR A 165 -21.38 -67.38 11.43
CA TYR A 165 -22.51 -68.03 12.07
C TYR A 165 -23.61 -68.32 11.05
N GLN A 166 -24.19 -69.50 11.11
CA GLN A 166 -25.30 -69.90 10.25
C GLN A 166 -26.18 -70.91 10.98
N PRO A 167 -27.50 -70.70 11.08
CA PRO A 167 -28.37 -71.70 11.68
C PRO A 167 -28.53 -72.92 10.78
N THR A 168 -28.82 -74.05 11.40
CA THR A 168 -29.38 -75.20 10.69
C THR A 168 -30.82 -74.91 10.27
N PRO A 169 -31.34 -75.55 9.20
CA PRO A 169 -32.69 -75.27 8.68
C PRO A 169 -33.85 -75.63 9.64
N ASP A 170 -33.57 -76.41 10.68
CA ASP A 170 -34.50 -76.75 11.78
C ASP A 170 -34.32 -75.87 13.02
N HIS A 171 -33.40 -74.90 12.95
CA HIS A 171 -32.93 -74.04 14.02
C HIS A 171 -32.45 -74.79 15.27
N GLN A 172 -32.18 -76.10 15.23
CA GLN A 172 -31.73 -76.83 16.43
C GLN A 172 -30.29 -76.49 16.80
N TYR A 173 -29.47 -76.15 15.80
CA TYR A 173 -28.08 -75.79 15.99
C TYR A 173 -27.72 -74.49 15.29
N LEU A 174 -26.75 -73.78 15.87
CA LEU A 174 -26.02 -72.71 15.20
C LEU A 174 -24.64 -73.25 14.81
N ILE A 175 -24.35 -73.26 13.51
CA ILE A 175 -23.03 -73.61 12.98
C ILE A 175 -22.15 -72.37 13.14
N GLN A 176 -21.06 -72.51 13.90
CA GLN A 176 -19.99 -71.52 13.97
C GLN A 176 -18.77 -72.05 13.21
N THR A 177 -18.35 -71.31 12.19
CA THR A 177 -17.08 -71.54 11.49
C THR A 177 -16.09 -70.46 11.88
N THR A 178 -14.89 -70.85 12.32
CA THR A 178 -13.83 -69.93 12.75
C THR A 178 -12.68 -69.97 11.76
N TYR A 179 -12.16 -68.81 11.36
CA TYR A 179 -10.94 -68.71 10.56
C TYR A 179 -9.80 -68.14 11.41
N ARG A 180 -8.70 -68.89 11.56
CA ARG A 180 -7.47 -68.53 12.26
C ARG A 180 -6.50 -67.80 11.32
N ILE A 181 -6.10 -66.60 11.69
CA ILE A 181 -5.23 -65.72 10.89
C ILE A 181 -3.84 -65.68 11.52
N TYR A 182 -2.86 -66.18 10.79
CA TYR A 182 -1.43 -66.21 11.16
C TYR A 182 -0.67 -65.04 10.48
N ASP A 183 0.43 -64.60 11.09
CA ASP A 183 1.09 -63.28 10.99
C ASP A 183 1.32 -62.59 9.62
N ASP A 184 1.20 -63.28 8.48
CA ASP A 184 1.51 -62.66 7.17
C ASP A 184 0.56 -61.51 6.77
N TYR A 185 -0.65 -61.45 7.34
CA TYR A 185 -1.68 -60.42 7.05
C TYR A 185 -2.01 -59.51 8.25
N THR A 186 -1.35 -59.70 9.40
CA THR A 186 -1.58 -58.86 10.59
C THR A 186 -0.99 -57.46 10.41
N LYS A 187 0.01 -57.30 9.54
CA LYS A 187 0.66 -56.02 9.24
C LYS A 187 -0.31 -55.01 8.60
N GLU A 188 -1.07 -55.41 7.58
CA GLU A 188 -2.05 -54.53 6.91
C GLU A 188 -3.21 -54.13 7.85
N ARG A 189 -3.66 -55.03 8.73
CA ARG A 189 -4.67 -54.70 9.75
C ARG A 189 -4.09 -53.84 10.88
N SER A 190 -2.81 -54.01 11.24
CA SER A 190 -2.16 -53.21 12.28
C SER A 190 -2.04 -51.73 11.89
N GLU A 191 -1.97 -51.43 10.58
CA GLU A 191 -2.07 -50.07 10.05
C GLU A 191 -3.49 -49.49 10.18
N LEU A 192 -4.51 -50.35 10.22
CA LEU A 192 -5.91 -50.02 10.53
C LEU A 192 -6.20 -50.21 12.03
N SER A 193 -5.31 -49.73 12.91
CA SER A 193 -5.48 -49.83 14.36
C SER A 193 -5.88 -48.49 15.00
N LEU A 194 -6.74 -48.56 16.01
CA LEU A 194 -7.07 -47.40 16.86
C LEU A 194 -5.83 -46.88 17.59
N HIS A 195 -4.85 -47.74 17.87
CA HIS A 195 -3.57 -47.32 18.43
C HIS A 195 -2.81 -46.38 17.48
N ALA A 196 -2.67 -46.75 16.20
CA ALA A 196 -2.00 -45.91 15.21
C ALA A 196 -2.68 -44.53 15.09
N LEU A 197 -4.01 -44.49 15.21
CA LEU A 197 -4.76 -43.23 15.27
C LEU A 197 -4.36 -42.39 16.49
N VAL A 198 -4.31 -42.98 17.68
CA VAL A 198 -3.90 -42.27 18.90
C VAL A 198 -2.47 -41.74 18.78
N THR A 199 -1.53 -42.56 18.31
CA THR A 199 -0.15 -42.14 18.08
C THR A 199 -0.07 -41.01 17.05
N GLN A 200 -0.84 -41.10 15.97
CA GLN A 200 -0.89 -40.06 14.95
C GLN A 200 -1.43 -38.74 15.50
N VAL A 201 -2.53 -38.78 16.28
CA VAL A 201 -3.13 -37.58 16.87
C VAL A 201 -2.18 -36.93 17.88
N LEU A 202 -1.55 -37.72 18.75
CA LEU A 202 -0.55 -37.22 19.70
C LEU A 202 0.67 -36.59 18.99
N ASN A 203 1.12 -37.16 17.87
CA ASN A 203 2.24 -36.63 17.10
C ASN A 203 1.88 -35.40 16.26
N GLN A 204 0.65 -35.31 15.75
CA GLN A 204 0.20 -34.22 14.88
C GLN A 204 -0.34 -33.00 15.64
N HIS A 205 -0.73 -33.18 16.91
CA HIS A 205 -1.33 -32.12 17.72
C HIS A 205 -0.53 -31.90 19.02
N PRO A 206 0.45 -30.99 19.02
CA PRO A 206 1.33 -30.75 20.18
C PRO A 206 0.63 -30.30 21.46
N TRP A 207 -0.61 -29.81 21.34
CA TRP A 207 -1.46 -29.39 22.46
C TRP A 207 -2.28 -30.54 23.07
N VAL A 208 -2.20 -31.76 22.51
CA VAL A 208 -2.80 -32.96 23.09
C VAL A 208 -1.72 -33.71 23.88
N LEU A 209 -1.91 -33.81 25.19
CA LEU A 209 -0.96 -34.44 26.11
C LEU A 209 -1.20 -35.94 26.25
N ALA A 210 -2.47 -36.36 26.23
CA ALA A 210 -2.87 -37.75 26.30
C ALA A 210 -4.21 -37.96 25.59
N LEU A 211 -4.40 -39.17 25.04
CA LEU A 211 -5.63 -39.60 24.41
C LEU A 211 -5.83 -41.09 24.71
N ASP A 212 -6.91 -41.41 25.42
CA ASP A 212 -7.34 -42.77 25.71
C ASP A 212 -8.71 -43.02 25.07
N LEU A 213 -8.88 -44.19 24.46
CA LEU A 213 -10.20 -44.67 24.01
C LEU A 213 -10.66 -45.70 25.04
N ILE A 214 -11.84 -45.48 25.63
CA ILE A 214 -12.39 -46.30 26.71
C ILE A 214 -13.63 -47.01 26.17
N GLY A 215 -13.63 -48.34 26.16
CA GLY A 215 -14.79 -49.14 25.76
C GLY A 215 -15.91 -49.17 26.81
N SER A 216 -17.06 -49.75 26.45
CA SER A 216 -18.25 -49.90 27.31
C SER A 216 -18.01 -50.67 28.61
N THR A 217 -16.91 -51.44 28.70
CA THR A 217 -16.52 -52.17 29.92
C THR A 217 -15.56 -51.38 30.82
N GLY A 218 -15.25 -50.13 30.48
CA GLY A 218 -14.27 -49.29 31.19
C GLY A 218 -12.81 -49.66 30.91
N MET A 219 -12.55 -50.46 29.86
CA MET A 219 -11.20 -50.86 29.45
C MET A 219 -10.63 -49.88 28.41
N ILE A 220 -9.34 -49.57 28.51
CA ILE A 220 -8.64 -48.75 27.53
C ILE A 220 -8.33 -49.60 26.28
N THR A 221 -8.89 -49.21 25.14
CA THR A 221 -8.81 -49.91 23.85
C THR A 221 -7.78 -49.32 22.89
N SER A 222 -7.15 -48.20 23.25
CA SER A 222 -6.17 -47.46 22.44
C SER A 222 -4.69 -47.82 22.68
N GLN A 223 -4.33 -48.61 23.70
CA GLN A 223 -2.93 -48.92 24.00
C GLN A 223 -2.44 -50.17 23.24
N LEU A 224 -1.25 -50.08 22.64
CA LEU A 224 -0.48 -51.25 22.17
C LEU A 224 0.09 -51.90 23.41
N ASP A 225 -0.60 -52.90 23.96
CA ASP A 225 0.05 -54.04 24.61
C ASP A 225 -1.00 -55.10 24.92
N GLU A 226 -0.52 -56.33 25.00
CA GLU A 226 -1.28 -57.58 24.95
C GLU A 226 -2.14 -57.86 26.19
N ASN A 227 -2.40 -56.84 27.03
CA ASN A 227 -3.28 -56.90 28.19
C ASN A 227 -4.15 -55.64 28.28
N PRO A 228 -5.49 -55.76 28.28
CA PRO A 228 -6.37 -54.62 28.44
C PRO A 228 -6.17 -53.97 29.81
N VAL A 229 -5.87 -52.67 29.81
CA VAL A 229 -5.67 -51.88 31.03
C VAL A 229 -7.02 -51.29 31.44
N GLN A 230 -7.43 -51.55 32.68
CA GLN A 230 -8.62 -50.92 33.24
C GLN A 230 -8.37 -49.42 33.38
N ALA A 231 -9.28 -48.59 32.87
CA ALA A 231 -9.23 -47.16 33.13
C ALA A 231 -9.30 -46.89 34.64
N ASP A 232 -8.77 -45.74 35.07
CA ASP A 232 -8.94 -45.31 36.46
C ASP A 232 -10.43 -45.37 36.85
N PRO A 233 -10.79 -45.83 38.07
CA PRO A 233 -12.18 -45.97 38.47
C PRO A 233 -13.02 -44.69 38.26
N HIS A 234 -12.41 -43.51 38.41
CA HIS A 234 -13.08 -42.23 38.18
C HIS A 234 -13.32 -41.97 36.68
N ASP A 235 -12.31 -42.19 35.85
CA ASP A 235 -12.43 -42.03 34.40
C ASP A 235 -13.42 -43.05 33.80
N ALA A 236 -13.45 -44.27 34.33
CA ALA A 236 -14.39 -45.32 33.92
C ALA A 236 -15.84 -44.94 34.24
N GLU A 237 -16.11 -44.32 35.40
CA GLU A 237 -17.44 -43.83 35.77
C GLU A 237 -17.91 -42.71 34.83
N ILE A 238 -17.03 -41.73 34.55
CA ILE A 238 -17.32 -40.63 33.63
C ILE A 238 -17.53 -41.17 32.21
N ALA A 239 -16.69 -42.10 31.75
CA ALA A 239 -16.83 -42.72 30.45
C ALA A 239 -18.16 -43.48 30.34
N GLN A 240 -18.60 -44.18 31.40
CA GLN A 240 -19.89 -44.87 31.40
C GLN A 240 -21.08 -43.90 31.31
N ASP A 241 -21.02 -42.76 32.00
CA ASP A 241 -22.03 -41.70 31.88
C ASP A 241 -22.09 -41.13 30.45
N VAL A 242 -20.93 -40.80 29.87
CA VAL A 242 -20.82 -40.29 28.50
C VAL A 242 -21.28 -41.33 27.48
N TYR A 243 -20.97 -42.61 27.70
CA TYR A 243 -21.43 -43.71 26.84
C TYR A 243 -22.96 -43.85 26.88
N THR A 244 -23.60 -43.60 28.03
CA THR A 244 -25.05 -43.76 28.18
C THR A 244 -25.82 -42.52 27.71
N THR A 245 -25.28 -41.32 27.95
CA THR A 245 -25.94 -40.05 27.65
C THR A 245 -25.59 -39.50 26.26
N HIS A 246 -24.46 -39.91 25.70
CA HIS A 246 -23.81 -39.33 24.52
C HIS A 246 -23.50 -37.82 24.65
N GLU A 247 -23.49 -37.27 25.86
CA GLU A 247 -23.13 -35.88 26.12
C GLU A 247 -21.63 -35.71 26.35
N THR A 248 -21.04 -34.65 25.78
CA THR A 248 -19.62 -34.33 25.99
C THR A 248 -19.40 -33.72 27.38
N ARG A 249 -18.38 -34.18 28.09
CA ARG A 249 -18.02 -33.69 29.44
C ARG A 249 -16.62 -33.08 29.43
N ASP A 250 -16.52 -31.86 29.96
CA ASP A 250 -15.26 -31.09 30.04
C ASP A 250 -14.89 -30.86 31.51
N PHE A 251 -13.63 -31.15 31.85
CA PHE A 251 -13.06 -31.02 33.19
C PHE A 251 -11.78 -30.17 33.12
N PRO A 252 -11.87 -28.85 33.35
CA PRO A 252 -10.71 -27.97 33.39
C PRO A 252 -9.91 -28.16 34.69
N ASP A 253 -8.59 -28.24 34.61
CA ASP A 253 -7.65 -28.26 35.73
C ASP A 253 -6.69 -27.06 35.62
N GLU A 254 -7.03 -25.99 36.33
CA GLU A 254 -6.24 -24.74 36.35
C GLU A 254 -4.84 -24.93 36.96
N ARG A 255 -4.68 -25.89 37.89
CA ARG A 255 -3.41 -26.08 38.60
C ARG A 255 -2.37 -26.73 37.71
N ASN A 256 -2.79 -27.73 36.92
CA ASN A 256 -1.91 -28.43 35.99
C ASN A 256 -1.93 -27.84 34.57
N GLN A 257 -2.73 -26.80 34.34
CA GLN A 257 -2.92 -26.17 33.02
C GLN A 257 -3.35 -27.18 31.96
N THR A 258 -4.37 -27.97 32.29
CA THR A 258 -4.93 -28.96 31.37
C THR A 258 -6.45 -28.88 31.30
N LEU A 259 -7.01 -29.37 30.20
CA LEU A 259 -8.44 -29.58 30.02
C LEU A 259 -8.65 -31.04 29.64
N THR A 260 -9.33 -31.81 30.48
CA THR A 260 -9.71 -33.19 30.16
C THR A 260 -11.12 -33.20 29.57
N ARG A 261 -11.28 -33.74 28.37
CA ARG A 261 -12.56 -33.84 27.67
C ARG A 261 -12.91 -35.29 27.40
N PHE A 262 -14.16 -35.66 27.64
CA PHE A 262 -14.74 -36.96 27.30
C PHE A 262 -15.86 -36.79 26.28
N PHE A 263 -15.81 -37.52 25.18
CA PHE A 263 -16.89 -37.56 24.20
C PHE A 263 -17.08 -38.94 23.59
N PHE A 264 -18.32 -39.24 23.19
CA PHE A 264 -18.69 -40.51 22.59
C PHE A 264 -18.27 -40.58 21.11
N ILE A 265 -17.71 -41.72 20.72
CA ILE A 265 -17.39 -42.09 19.33
C ILE A 265 -18.24 -43.31 18.95
N GLU A 266 -19.17 -43.08 18.05
CA GLU A 266 -20.01 -44.13 17.45
C GLU A 266 -19.20 -44.89 16.38
N SER A 267 -19.18 -46.22 16.46
CA SER A 267 -18.43 -47.05 15.51
C SER A 267 -19.17 -47.34 14.20
N GLY A 268 -20.47 -47.00 14.12
CA GLY A 268 -21.28 -47.15 12.90
C GLY A 268 -21.62 -48.60 12.52
N ASP A 269 -21.27 -49.59 13.34
CA ASP A 269 -21.61 -51.00 13.17
C ASP A 269 -22.79 -51.41 14.06
N ASN A 270 -24.01 -51.34 13.53
CA ASN A 270 -25.21 -51.79 14.24
C ASN A 270 -25.55 -53.28 13.98
N VAL A 271 -24.66 -54.05 13.34
CA VAL A 271 -24.99 -55.34 12.74
C VAL A 271 -24.31 -56.52 13.44
N SER A 272 -23.12 -56.33 14.02
CA SER A 272 -22.38 -57.38 14.74
C SER A 272 -22.77 -57.50 16.23
N PRO A 273 -22.82 -58.73 16.80
CA PRO A 273 -22.88 -58.98 18.24
C PRO A 273 -21.77 -58.32 19.06
N ALA A 274 -20.61 -58.12 18.43
CA ALA A 274 -19.43 -57.54 19.06
C ALA A 274 -19.48 -56.00 19.05
N SER A 275 -20.50 -55.36 18.48
CA SER A 275 -20.68 -53.90 18.39
C SER A 275 -20.55 -53.17 19.74
N ALA A 276 -21.03 -53.78 20.83
CA ALA A 276 -20.90 -53.23 22.19
C ALA A 276 -19.43 -53.07 22.66
N TYR A 277 -18.46 -53.69 21.97
CA TYR A 277 -17.03 -53.58 22.26
C TYR A 277 -16.28 -52.62 21.32
N ILE A 278 -16.96 -51.97 20.37
CA ILE A 278 -16.36 -51.14 19.31
C ILE A 278 -16.69 -49.65 19.51
N ASP A 279 -17.81 -49.34 20.14
CA ASP A 279 -18.10 -47.98 20.57
C ASP A 279 -17.19 -47.61 21.74
N HIS A 280 -16.65 -46.39 21.70
CA HIS A 280 -15.65 -45.93 22.64
C HIS A 280 -15.95 -44.50 23.08
N VAL A 281 -15.57 -44.19 24.31
CA VAL A 281 -15.47 -42.82 24.80
C VAL A 281 -14.02 -42.38 24.68
N ALA A 282 -13.77 -41.30 23.94
CA ALA A 282 -12.45 -40.70 23.88
C ALA A 282 -12.27 -39.76 25.07
N LYS A 283 -11.25 -40.05 25.89
CA LYS A 283 -10.71 -39.17 26.91
C LYS A 283 -9.49 -38.45 26.34
N ILE A 284 -9.54 -37.13 26.25
CA ILE A 284 -8.44 -36.32 25.74
C ILE A 284 -7.99 -35.33 26.80
N VAL A 285 -6.70 -35.27 27.06
CA VAL A 285 -6.08 -34.27 27.93
C VAL A 285 -5.38 -33.24 27.05
N TYR A 286 -5.92 -32.02 27.03
CA TYR A 286 -5.35 -30.89 26.30
C TYR A 286 -4.46 -30.06 27.22
N SER A 287 -3.34 -29.54 26.69
CA SER A 287 -2.57 -28.49 27.35
C SER A 287 -3.24 -27.13 27.15
N THR A 288 -3.51 -26.42 28.23
CA THR A 288 -3.99 -25.03 28.20
C THR A 288 -2.86 -24.01 28.38
N GLN A 289 -1.62 -24.47 28.60
CA GLN A 289 -0.46 -23.63 28.90
C GLN A 289 -0.23 -22.53 27.84
N HIS A 290 -0.19 -22.88 26.56
CA HIS A 290 0.02 -21.91 25.48
C HIS A 290 -1.14 -20.90 25.37
N TYR A 291 -2.38 -21.38 25.54
CA TYR A 291 -3.58 -20.53 25.50
C TYR A 291 -3.59 -19.54 26.67
N GLU A 292 -3.31 -20.01 27.89
CA GLU A 292 -3.23 -19.16 29.09
C GLU A 292 -2.05 -18.19 29.02
N GLN A 293 -0.91 -18.60 28.46
CA GLN A 293 0.26 -17.74 28.27
C GLN A 293 -0.01 -16.61 27.26
N GLU A 294 -0.67 -16.91 26.14
CA GLU A 294 -1.04 -15.93 25.12
C GLU A 294 -2.03 -14.90 25.72
N LYS A 295 -3.06 -15.37 26.42
CA LYS A 295 -4.05 -14.53 27.10
C LYS A 295 -3.43 -13.69 28.22
N GLY A 296 -2.54 -14.28 29.02
CA GLY A 296 -1.79 -13.59 30.07
C GLY A 296 -0.84 -12.52 29.53
N SER A 297 -0.18 -12.79 28.40
CA SER A 297 0.69 -11.81 27.71
C SER A 297 -0.12 -10.63 27.18
N LEU A 298 -1.29 -10.91 26.59
CA LEU A 298 -2.22 -9.88 26.12
C LEU A 298 -2.75 -9.01 27.28
N LEU A 299 -3.12 -9.62 28.41
CA LEU A 299 -3.55 -8.90 29.61
C LEU A 299 -2.42 -8.00 30.16
N THR A 300 -1.20 -8.53 30.25
CA THR A 300 -0.02 -7.80 30.71
C THR A 300 0.29 -6.60 29.81
N LEU A 301 0.21 -6.79 28.50
CA LEU A 301 0.38 -5.71 27.52
C LEU A 301 -0.70 -4.63 27.69
N ALA A 302 -1.98 -5.02 27.81
CA ALA A 302 -3.09 -4.08 28.00
C ALA A 302 -2.94 -3.26 29.28
N ILE A 303 -2.60 -3.89 30.41
CA ILE A 303 -2.33 -3.20 31.68
C ILE A 303 -1.14 -2.23 31.52
N SER A 304 -0.08 -2.66 30.85
CA SER A 304 1.11 -1.81 30.62
C SER A 304 0.78 -0.58 29.79
N LEU A 305 0.00 -0.73 28.71
CA LEU A 305 -0.44 0.38 27.87
C LEU A 305 -1.34 1.36 28.64
N ILE A 306 -2.27 0.85 29.45
CA ILE A 306 -3.12 1.69 30.31
C ILE A 306 -2.27 2.46 31.33
N LEU A 307 -1.28 1.82 31.95
CA LEU A 307 -0.38 2.47 32.91
C LEU A 307 0.46 3.57 32.25
N ILE A 308 1.03 3.30 31.06
CA ILE A 308 1.78 4.29 30.28
C ILE A 308 0.88 5.47 29.91
N ALA A 309 -0.36 5.21 29.47
CA ALA A 309 -1.33 6.25 29.16
C ALA A 309 -1.62 7.13 30.38
N ILE A 310 -1.81 6.55 31.57
CA ILE A 310 -2.01 7.30 32.82
C ILE A 310 -0.79 8.17 33.14
N ILE A 311 0.43 7.62 33.04
CA ILE A 311 1.67 8.38 33.31
C ILE A 311 1.81 9.55 32.34
N LEU A 312 1.58 9.33 31.05
CA LEU A 312 1.61 10.37 30.02
C LEU A 312 0.54 11.44 30.27
N ALA A 313 -0.64 11.06 30.76
CA ALA A 313 -1.70 12.00 31.12
C ALA A 313 -1.27 12.93 32.26
N PHE A 314 -0.67 12.38 33.31
CA PHE A 314 -0.12 13.17 34.42
C PHE A 314 1.02 14.07 33.97
N ALA A 315 1.95 13.56 33.15
CA ALA A 315 3.07 14.33 32.62
C ALA A 315 2.59 15.50 31.74
N LEU A 316 1.62 15.25 30.85
CA LEU A 316 1.05 16.27 29.98
C LEU A 316 0.25 17.31 30.79
N ALA A 317 -0.55 16.89 31.77
CA ALA A 317 -1.26 17.79 32.66
C ALA A 317 -0.31 18.70 33.44
N TYR A 318 0.79 18.15 33.95
CA TYR A 318 1.84 18.91 34.63
C TYR A 318 2.51 19.93 33.69
N LEU A 319 2.89 19.50 32.47
CA LEU A 319 3.50 20.37 31.46
C LEU A 319 2.57 21.53 31.08
N LEU A 320 1.28 21.24 30.86
CA LEU A 320 0.30 22.27 30.48
C LEU A 320 -0.02 23.23 31.61
N SER A 321 -0.08 22.73 32.85
CA SER A 321 -0.19 23.59 34.03
C SER A 321 0.97 24.59 34.06
N ARG A 322 2.20 24.12 33.88
CA ARG A 322 3.38 24.99 33.84
C ARG A 322 3.41 25.93 32.64
N TYR A 323 2.94 25.46 31.49
CA TYR A 323 2.92 26.23 30.24
C TYR A 323 1.90 27.38 30.28
N ILE A 324 0.74 27.20 30.91
CA ILE A 324 -0.33 28.23 30.93
C ILE A 324 -0.23 29.16 32.13
N PHE A 325 -0.02 28.63 33.34
CA PHE A 325 -0.13 29.45 34.57
C PHE A 325 1.12 30.29 34.81
N SER A 326 2.31 29.77 34.52
CA SER A 326 3.56 30.50 34.81
C SER A 326 3.67 31.86 34.09
N PRO A 327 3.32 31.99 32.79
CA PRO A 327 3.35 33.29 32.11
C PRO A 327 2.35 34.30 32.69
N VAL A 328 1.18 33.82 33.10
CA VAL A 328 0.11 34.65 33.67
C VAL A 328 0.54 35.22 35.02
N ASP A 329 1.16 34.41 35.88
CA ASP A 329 1.67 34.86 37.18
C ASP A 329 2.75 35.95 37.02
N THR A 330 3.65 35.81 36.05
CA THR A 330 4.65 36.84 35.75
C THR A 330 4.03 38.15 35.26
N LEU A 331 3.00 38.08 34.43
CA LEU A 331 2.30 39.28 33.94
C LEU A 331 1.57 40.00 35.07
N LEU A 332 0.90 39.25 35.96
CA LEU A 332 0.25 39.82 37.14
C LEU A 332 1.24 40.56 38.04
N ALA A 333 2.44 39.99 38.23
CA ALA A 333 3.50 40.64 39.01
C ALA A 333 4.00 41.95 38.34
N ASP A 334 4.13 41.99 37.01
CA ASP A 334 4.57 43.20 36.29
C ASP A 334 3.52 44.31 36.32
N LEU A 335 2.24 43.96 36.26
CA LEU A 335 1.13 44.92 36.36
C LEU A 335 1.05 45.56 37.74
N ASP A 336 1.29 44.78 38.81
CA ASP A 336 1.28 45.30 40.18
C ASP A 336 2.34 46.39 40.37
N GLU A 337 3.54 46.22 39.79
CA GLU A 337 4.62 47.21 39.86
C GLU A 337 4.29 48.53 39.11
N ILE A 338 3.65 48.44 37.94
CA ILE A 338 3.20 49.62 37.18
C ILE A 338 2.13 50.39 37.97
N SER A 339 1.21 49.68 38.63
CA SER A 339 0.13 50.29 39.42
C SER A 339 0.64 51.09 40.62
N ARG A 340 1.84 50.76 41.14
CA ARG A 340 2.49 51.46 42.25
C ARG A 340 3.23 52.75 41.86
N GLY A 341 3.09 53.20 40.61
CA GLY A 341 3.60 54.48 40.12
C GLY A 341 4.89 54.41 39.31
N ASN A 342 5.46 53.21 39.10
CA ASN A 342 6.63 53.03 38.25
C ASN A 342 6.22 52.84 36.78
N LEU A 343 5.85 53.93 36.10
CA LEU A 343 5.49 53.94 34.68
C LEU A 343 6.66 53.66 33.72
N ASN A 344 7.85 53.36 34.25
CA ASN A 344 9.02 52.93 33.50
C ASN A 344 9.26 51.42 33.61
N HIS A 345 8.48 50.70 34.43
CA HIS A 345 8.56 49.24 34.52
C HIS A 345 8.20 48.60 33.18
N GLN A 346 9.10 47.75 32.68
CA GLN A 346 8.89 47.03 31.42
C GLN A 346 8.23 45.69 31.70
N ILE A 347 7.12 45.43 31.01
CA ILE A 347 6.44 44.14 31.08
C ILE A 347 7.34 43.09 30.42
N ARG A 348 7.63 42.01 31.14
CA ARG A 348 8.51 40.95 30.63
C ARG A 348 7.85 40.26 29.43
N PRO A 349 8.60 40.04 28.34
CA PRO A 349 8.07 39.39 27.15
C PRO A 349 7.72 37.94 27.47
N SER A 350 6.54 37.52 27.02
CA SER A 350 6.09 36.14 27.11
C SER A 350 6.49 35.39 25.85
N ARG A 351 6.63 34.06 25.94
CA ARG A 351 6.79 33.23 24.73
C ARG A 351 5.46 33.00 24.00
N HIS A 352 4.34 33.36 24.63
CA HIS A 352 3.00 33.11 24.13
C HIS A 352 2.46 34.34 23.40
N LEU A 353 2.00 34.14 22.16
CA LEU A 353 1.51 35.22 21.31
C LEU A 353 0.31 35.94 21.94
N GLU A 354 -0.60 35.20 22.55
CA GLU A 354 -1.79 35.74 23.21
C GLU A 354 -1.42 36.63 24.40
N ILE A 355 -0.41 36.22 25.18
CA ILE A 355 0.10 37.02 26.30
C ILE A 355 0.87 38.24 25.80
N ASN A 356 1.64 38.11 24.71
CA ASN A 356 2.30 39.27 24.10
C ASN A 356 1.30 40.28 23.53
N ARG A 357 0.18 39.85 22.96
CA ARG A 357 -0.90 40.77 22.56
C ARG A 357 -1.45 41.56 23.75
N ILE A 358 -1.56 40.93 24.92
CA ILE A 358 -1.96 41.60 26.16
C ILE A 358 -0.86 42.57 26.60
N ASN A 359 0.42 42.15 26.59
CA ASN A 359 1.55 43.02 26.90
C ASN A 359 1.54 44.27 26.01
N ASP A 360 1.37 44.12 24.70
CA ASP A 360 1.32 45.23 23.74
C ASP A 360 0.16 46.18 24.02
N ALA A 361 -1.02 45.64 24.38
CA ALA A 361 -2.19 46.45 24.72
C ALA A 361 -1.95 47.28 26.00
N VAL A 362 -1.35 46.68 27.02
CA VAL A 362 -0.99 47.37 28.26
C VAL A 362 0.12 48.40 28.02
N SER A 363 1.16 48.05 27.24
CA SER A 363 2.23 48.97 26.86
C SER A 363 1.71 50.20 26.13
N ARG A 364 0.77 50.03 25.18
CA ARG A 364 0.09 51.16 24.51
C ARG A 364 -0.67 52.06 25.48
N MET A 365 -1.32 51.48 26.49
CA MET A 365 -2.01 52.25 27.53
C MET A 365 -1.01 53.09 28.35
N VAL A 366 0.12 52.49 28.76
CA VAL A 366 1.19 53.20 29.50
C VAL A 366 1.81 54.32 28.66
N GLU A 367 2.04 54.09 27.37
CA GLU A 367 2.56 55.12 26.45
C GLU A 367 1.57 56.27 26.21
N SER A 368 0.28 55.97 26.10
CA SER A 368 -0.77 56.99 25.96
C SER A 368 -0.84 57.92 27.16
N ILE A 369 -0.75 57.36 28.38
CA ILE A 369 -0.68 58.13 29.62
C ILE A 369 0.56 59.04 29.62
N ARG A 370 1.72 58.51 29.23
CA ARG A 370 2.97 59.29 29.11
C ARG A 370 2.88 60.41 28.07
N GLY A 371 2.26 60.14 26.93
CA GLY A 371 2.06 61.09 25.83
C GLY A 371 1.17 62.26 26.23
N SER A 372 0.10 61.99 26.99
CA SER A 372 -0.81 63.02 27.49
C SER A 372 -0.12 64.00 28.44
N ILE A 373 0.74 63.48 29.33
CA ILE A 373 1.54 64.32 30.26
C ILE A 373 2.51 65.24 29.48
N ARG A 374 3.25 64.70 28.50
CA ARG A 374 4.19 65.49 27.68
C ARG A 374 3.51 66.52 26.78
N SER A 375 2.33 66.20 26.22
CA SER A 375 1.61 67.11 25.33
C SER A 375 1.18 68.39 26.06
N LEU A 376 0.89 68.30 27.36
CA LEU A 376 0.53 69.44 28.17
C LEU A 376 1.71 70.39 28.38
N GLU A 377 2.90 69.85 28.65
CA GLU A 377 4.14 70.61 28.84
C GLU A 377 4.62 71.32 27.56
N ILE A 378 4.45 70.70 26.38
CA ILE A 378 4.88 71.26 25.09
C ILE A 378 3.98 72.43 24.65
N SER A 379 2.68 72.36 24.93
CA SER A 379 1.72 73.42 24.60
C SER A 379 2.06 74.75 25.29
N GLU A 380 2.41 74.68 26.57
CA GLU A 380 2.76 75.85 27.40
C GLU A 380 4.03 76.55 26.88
N LYS A 381 5.04 75.76 26.49
CA LYS A 381 6.32 76.27 25.96
C LYS A 381 6.21 76.89 24.56
N ARG A 382 5.29 76.39 23.73
CA ARG A 382 5.08 76.84 22.34
C ARG A 382 4.48 78.26 22.28
N TYR A 383 3.54 78.58 23.17
CA TYR A 383 2.90 79.91 23.23
C TYR A 383 3.92 81.02 23.57
N SER A 384 4.76 80.80 24.59
CA SER A 384 5.78 81.77 25.03
C SER A 384 6.82 82.10 23.94
N THR A 385 7.16 81.10 23.10
CA THR A 385 8.19 81.26 22.06
C THR A 385 7.67 82.01 20.82
N LEU A 386 6.42 81.77 20.41
CA LEU A 386 5.80 82.45 19.26
C LEU A 386 5.56 83.95 19.54
N PHE A 387 5.12 84.28 20.76
CA PHE A 387 4.89 85.67 21.16
C PHE A 387 6.19 86.49 21.18
N SER A 388 7.30 85.91 21.66
CA SER A 388 8.58 86.61 21.83
C SER A 388 9.36 86.83 20.53
N ASN A 389 9.14 86.01 19.49
CA ASN A 389 9.92 86.05 18.24
C ASN A 389 9.17 86.66 17.04
N ALA A 390 7.94 87.16 17.22
CA ALA A 390 7.20 87.79 16.13
C ALA A 390 7.92 89.06 15.64
N SER A 391 8.10 89.18 14.32
CA SER A 391 8.86 90.27 13.67
C SER A 391 8.08 91.59 13.57
N ASP A 392 6.75 91.53 13.57
CA ASP A 392 5.89 92.71 13.65
C ASP A 392 5.78 93.14 15.12
N ALA A 393 5.69 94.45 15.36
CA ALA A 393 5.41 94.96 16.70
C ALA A 393 3.98 94.59 17.10
N ILE A 394 3.81 93.81 18.17
CA ILE A 394 2.51 93.35 18.69
C ILE A 394 2.32 93.90 20.11
N ILE A 395 1.22 94.60 20.32
CA ILE A 395 0.88 95.26 21.59
C ILE A 395 -0.55 94.91 21.99
N LEU A 396 -0.74 94.47 23.22
CA LEU A 396 -2.04 94.21 23.84
C LEU A 396 -2.38 95.35 24.80
N TRP A 397 -3.50 96.02 24.58
CA TRP A 397 -3.90 97.23 25.27
C TRP A 397 -5.33 97.12 25.79
N ASN A 398 -5.59 97.56 27.02
CA ASN A 398 -6.90 97.42 27.67
C ASN A 398 -7.73 98.72 27.73
N GLY A 399 -7.38 99.73 26.94
CA GLY A 399 -8.02 101.05 26.95
C GLY A 399 -7.42 102.05 27.96
N GLU A 400 -6.78 101.57 29.03
CA GLU A 400 -6.11 102.42 30.03
C GLU A 400 -4.59 102.27 30.01
N ARG A 401 -4.08 101.03 29.84
CA ARG A 401 -2.66 100.72 29.83
C ARG A 401 -2.29 99.58 28.89
N VAL A 402 -1.03 99.56 28.42
CA VAL A 402 -0.47 98.41 27.72
C VAL A 402 -0.32 97.25 28.73
N ILE A 403 -0.93 96.11 28.41
CA ILE A 403 -0.90 94.89 29.22
C ILE A 403 0.28 94.02 28.84
N HIS A 404 0.58 93.93 27.54
CA HIS A 404 1.71 93.16 27.06
C HIS A 404 2.22 93.75 25.74
N ALA A 405 3.53 93.66 25.52
CA ALA A 405 4.16 94.03 24.26
C ALA A 405 5.26 93.01 23.94
N ASN A 406 5.44 92.67 22.67
CA ASN A 406 6.51 91.76 22.25
C ASN A 406 7.84 92.53 22.06
N PRO A 407 9.00 91.83 22.00
CA PRO A 407 10.31 92.47 21.80
C PRO A 407 10.42 93.36 20.54
N ALA A 408 9.69 93.01 19.47
CA ALA A 408 9.64 93.85 18.27
C ALA A 408 8.97 95.21 18.53
N ALA A 409 7.94 95.28 19.40
CA ALA A 409 7.34 96.54 19.82
C ALA A 409 8.28 97.39 20.69
N PHE A 410 9.06 96.77 21.58
CA PHE A 410 10.11 97.49 22.33
C PHE A 410 11.17 98.09 21.39
N THR A 411 11.54 97.36 20.35
CA THR A 411 12.54 97.81 19.37
C THR A 411 12.01 98.91 18.46
N LEU A 412 10.76 98.81 17.99
CA LEU A 412 10.13 99.78 17.08
C LEU A 412 9.87 101.12 17.77
N PHE A 413 9.44 101.11 19.05
CA PHE A 413 9.07 102.31 19.80
C PHE A 413 10.13 102.80 20.79
N GLY A 414 11.20 102.05 21.03
CA GLY A 414 12.29 102.43 21.93
C GLY A 414 11.95 102.36 23.43
N TRP A 415 11.01 101.49 23.83
CA TRP A 415 10.61 101.26 25.23
C TRP A 415 11.60 100.34 25.97
N ASP A 416 11.68 100.45 27.30
CA ASP A 416 12.43 99.51 28.15
C ASP A 416 11.57 98.30 28.62
N GLU A 417 12.20 97.27 29.22
CA GLU A 417 11.53 96.05 29.71
C GLU A 417 10.44 96.30 30.76
N ASN A 418 10.44 97.46 31.43
CA ASN A 418 9.41 97.85 32.40
C ASN A 418 8.33 98.75 31.77
N ILE A 419 8.27 98.83 30.43
CA ILE A 419 7.30 99.63 29.67
C ILE A 419 7.36 101.10 30.12
N ARG A 420 8.58 101.64 30.25
CA ARG A 420 8.82 103.08 30.42
C ARG A 420 9.61 103.62 29.23
N GLU A 421 9.26 104.84 28.84
CA GLU A 421 9.86 105.51 27.70
C GLU A 421 11.15 106.24 28.11
N ARG A 422 12.11 106.38 27.19
CA ARG A 422 13.38 107.08 27.44
C ARG A 422 13.33 108.60 27.21
N ALA A 423 12.30 109.17 26.55
CA ALA A 423 12.32 110.57 26.14
C ALA A 423 10.94 111.20 25.80
N GLY A 424 10.13 111.51 26.83
CA GLY A 424 9.13 112.59 26.78
C GLY A 424 7.65 112.26 26.48
N SER A 425 7.21 111.01 26.29
CA SER A 425 5.79 110.60 26.17
C SER A 425 5.56 109.15 26.68
N THR A 426 4.52 108.90 27.47
CA THR A 426 4.25 107.54 27.97
C THR A 426 3.81 106.58 26.85
N PRO A 427 4.10 105.26 26.92
CA PRO A 427 3.66 104.26 25.94
C PRO A 427 2.17 104.34 25.57
N ASN A 428 1.32 104.69 26.54
CA ASN A 428 -0.11 104.88 26.31
C ASN A 428 -0.44 106.15 25.50
N GLU A 429 0.36 107.21 25.63
CA GLU A 429 0.19 108.44 24.83
C GLU A 429 0.56 108.20 23.37
N ILE A 430 1.61 107.42 23.11
CA ILE A 430 1.99 107.01 21.74
C ILE A 430 0.88 106.19 21.10
N ILE A 431 0.35 105.19 21.81
CA ILE A 431 -0.76 104.36 21.32
C ILE A 431 -2.03 105.19 21.10
N ARG A 432 -2.37 106.11 22.03
CA ARG A 432 -3.47 107.05 21.82
C ARG A 432 -3.24 107.96 20.61
N CYS A 433 -2.02 108.44 20.38
CA CYS A 433 -1.70 109.31 19.23
C CYS A 433 -1.84 108.56 17.90
N ILE A 434 -1.38 107.31 17.85
CA ILE A 434 -1.54 106.41 16.69
C ILE A 434 -3.04 106.16 16.43
N LEU A 435 -3.81 105.85 17.47
CA LEU A 435 -5.25 105.59 17.35
C LEU A 435 -6.09 106.85 17.06
N GLN A 436 -5.65 108.05 17.47
CA GLN A 436 -6.35 109.31 17.15
C GLN A 436 -6.25 109.70 15.67
N ARG A 437 -5.20 109.23 14.97
CA ARG A 437 -5.02 109.45 13.52
C ARG A 437 -5.74 108.41 12.67
N LYS A 438 -6.42 107.45 13.31
CA LYS A 438 -7.20 106.39 12.67
C LYS A 438 -8.51 106.95 12.11
N ASN A 439 -8.84 106.59 10.88
CA ASN A 439 -10.17 106.79 10.32
C ASN A 439 -11.15 105.76 10.94
N PRO A 440 -12.34 106.14 11.48
CA PRO A 440 -13.20 105.21 12.21
C PRO A 440 -13.66 103.96 11.44
N GLU A 441 -13.58 103.96 10.10
CA GLU A 441 -14.05 102.87 9.23
C GLU A 441 -12.94 101.89 8.77
N GLU A 442 -11.67 102.12 9.11
CA GLU A 442 -10.55 101.27 8.65
C GLU A 442 -9.79 100.65 9.81
N ASP A 443 -9.72 99.31 9.88
CA ASP A 443 -8.96 98.58 10.91
C ASP A 443 -7.49 98.30 10.54
N GLU A 444 -7.09 98.63 9.32
CA GLU A 444 -5.72 98.57 8.84
C GLU A 444 -5.42 99.80 7.98
N TRP A 445 -4.34 100.51 8.27
CA TRP A 445 -3.97 101.71 7.52
C TRP A 445 -2.47 101.90 7.49
N ASN A 446 -2.00 102.66 6.50
CA ASN A 446 -0.61 103.06 6.40
C ASN A 446 -0.41 104.46 6.97
N MET A 447 0.55 104.61 7.87
CA MET A 447 0.93 105.87 8.47
C MET A 447 2.39 106.16 8.15
N ASN A 448 2.62 107.30 7.50
CA ASN A 448 3.96 107.87 7.37
C ASN A 448 4.23 108.70 8.61
N THR A 449 5.27 108.33 9.35
CA THR A 449 5.62 109.00 10.60
C THR A 449 7.11 108.82 10.90
N ASP A 450 7.67 109.74 11.68
CA ASP A 450 9.00 109.60 12.27
C ASP A 450 8.82 109.23 13.74
N ILE A 451 9.02 107.95 14.04
CA ILE A 451 8.97 107.44 15.42
C ILE A 451 10.41 107.15 15.82
N SER A 452 10.83 107.68 16.97
CA SER A 452 12.17 107.51 17.56
C SER A 452 13.36 108.24 16.88
N GLY A 453 13.10 109.20 16.00
CA GLY A 453 14.13 110.13 15.48
C GLY A 453 15.10 109.49 14.47
N LYS A 454 14.63 108.54 13.66
CA LYS A 454 15.44 107.82 12.65
C LYS A 454 15.03 108.11 11.19
N GLY A 455 14.13 109.07 10.95
CA GLY A 455 13.72 109.49 9.61
C GLY A 455 12.45 108.77 9.11
N ALA A 456 11.84 109.31 8.06
CA ALA A 456 10.50 108.90 7.61
C ALA A 456 10.42 107.43 7.20
N CYS A 457 9.56 106.67 7.87
CA CYS A 457 9.23 105.28 7.53
C CYS A 457 7.73 105.15 7.21
N THR A 458 7.37 104.18 6.37
CA THR A 458 5.98 103.85 6.03
C THR A 458 5.55 102.64 6.86
N LEU A 459 4.76 102.89 7.90
CA LEU A 459 4.27 101.85 8.79
C LEU A 459 2.86 101.43 8.36
N ASN A 460 2.64 100.15 8.16
CA ASN A 460 1.31 99.55 8.07
C ASN A 460 0.88 99.13 9.48
N ILE A 461 -0.27 99.64 9.95
CA ILE A 461 -0.79 99.45 11.30
C ILE A 461 -2.15 98.77 11.21
N ARG A 462 -2.33 97.69 11.98
CA ARG A 462 -3.57 96.90 12.05
C ARG A 462 -4.07 96.79 13.50
N LEU A 463 -5.36 97.01 13.71
CA LEU A 463 -6.04 96.93 15.00
C LEU A 463 -7.03 95.75 15.01
N VAL A 464 -6.99 94.92 16.05
CA VAL A 464 -7.93 93.81 16.25
C VAL A 464 -8.48 93.85 17.68
N ARG A 465 -9.81 93.89 17.83
CA ARG A 465 -10.48 93.79 19.14
C ARG A 465 -10.60 92.34 19.60
N LEU A 466 -10.24 92.07 20.85
CA LEU A 466 -10.28 90.78 21.52
C LEU A 466 -11.09 90.87 22.82
N VAL A 467 -11.63 89.75 23.30
CA VAL A 467 -12.19 89.61 24.64
C VAL A 467 -11.43 88.52 25.36
N LEU A 468 -10.78 88.87 26.47
CA LEU A 468 -9.99 87.96 27.28
C LEU A 468 -10.52 88.04 28.71
N GLU A 469 -10.97 86.89 29.26
CA GLU A 469 -11.61 86.81 30.59
C GLU A 469 -12.73 87.86 30.80
N ASP A 470 -13.64 87.95 29.83
CA ASP A 470 -14.78 88.90 29.81
C ASP A 470 -14.43 90.41 29.80
N LEU A 471 -13.16 90.77 29.58
CA LEU A 471 -12.71 92.16 29.40
C LEU A 471 -12.34 92.47 27.94
N PRO A 472 -12.82 93.60 27.35
CA PRO A 472 -12.44 93.99 26.00
C PRO A 472 -10.98 94.50 25.97
N MET A 473 -10.19 94.00 25.04
CA MET A 473 -8.80 94.39 24.79
C MET A 473 -8.56 94.66 23.30
N ASP A 474 -7.64 95.56 22.99
CA ASP A 474 -7.18 95.88 21.64
C ASP A 474 -5.79 95.27 21.41
N LEU A 475 -5.65 94.48 20.35
CA LEU A 475 -4.39 94.00 19.82
C LEU A 475 -3.95 94.87 18.64
N ILE A 476 -2.78 95.48 18.73
CA ILE A 476 -2.23 96.40 17.73
C ILE A 476 -1.00 95.75 17.11
N GLN A 477 -1.00 95.60 15.78
CA GLN A 477 0.10 95.04 14.99
C GLN A 477 0.66 96.10 14.02
N ILE A 478 1.99 96.19 13.89
CA ILE A 478 2.65 97.21 13.05
C ILE A 478 3.81 96.60 12.22
N ARG A 479 3.85 96.89 10.90
CA ARG A 479 4.76 96.29 9.90
C ARG A 479 5.37 97.33 8.91
N ASP A 480 6.60 97.12 8.44
CA ASP A 480 7.33 97.90 7.40
C ASP A 480 7.40 97.12 6.05
N ILE A 481 7.14 97.76 4.89
CA ILE A 481 6.86 97.09 3.58
C ILE A 481 7.72 97.51 2.37
N THR A 482 9.00 97.84 2.55
CA THR A 482 9.86 98.45 1.50
C THR A 482 10.36 97.51 0.35
N ARG A 483 9.94 96.23 0.22
CA ARG A 483 10.68 95.17 -0.53
C ARG A 483 9.99 94.54 -1.78
N GLU A 484 9.19 95.29 -2.53
CA GLU A 484 8.37 94.74 -3.65
C GLU A 484 9.09 94.66 -5.03
N THR A 485 10.38 95.00 -5.12
CA THR A 485 11.13 95.19 -6.39
C THR A 485 11.78 93.94 -7.01
N ARG A 486 11.39 92.70 -6.64
CA ARG A 486 12.17 91.46 -6.89
C ARG A 486 11.88 90.63 -8.17
N MET A 487 11.08 91.13 -9.12
CA MET A 487 10.53 90.34 -10.25
C MET A 487 11.50 90.04 -11.42
N HIS A 488 12.81 90.26 -11.28
CA HIS A 488 13.78 90.20 -12.39
C HIS A 488 14.53 88.85 -12.55
N GLU A 489 14.30 87.86 -11.67
CA GLU A 489 15.12 86.65 -11.57
C GLU A 489 14.63 85.43 -12.40
N GLU A 490 13.36 85.39 -12.85
CA GLU A 490 12.76 84.18 -13.47
C GLU A 490 13.28 83.88 -14.90
N ILE A 491 13.72 84.89 -15.66
CA ILE A 491 14.13 84.76 -17.07
C ILE A 491 15.46 83.99 -17.23
N HIS A 492 16.35 84.05 -16.24
CA HIS A 492 17.65 83.37 -16.30
C HIS A 492 17.54 81.84 -16.19
N ARG A 493 16.45 81.33 -15.62
CA ARG A 493 16.28 79.90 -15.31
C ARG A 493 16.05 79.02 -16.55
N LEU A 494 15.37 79.54 -17.58
CA LEU A 494 15.04 78.76 -18.79
C LEU A 494 16.24 78.57 -19.73
N ALA A 495 17.15 79.56 -19.79
CA ALA A 495 18.35 79.47 -20.62
C ALA A 495 19.37 78.44 -20.10
N ASP A 496 19.41 78.21 -18.78
CA ASP A 496 20.33 77.25 -18.16
C ASP A 496 19.90 75.79 -18.38
N ILE A 497 18.61 75.52 -18.57
CA ILE A 497 18.07 74.16 -18.79
C ILE A 497 18.52 73.60 -20.16
N VAL A 498 18.41 74.41 -21.23
CA VAL A 498 18.80 74.00 -22.59
C VAL A 498 20.32 73.83 -22.72
N LYS A 499 21.12 74.61 -21.98
CA LYS A 499 22.58 74.53 -22.00
C LYS A 499 23.15 73.31 -21.28
N ASN A 500 22.45 72.79 -20.28
CA ASN A 500 22.95 71.73 -19.39
C ASN A 500 22.31 70.36 -19.63
N THR A 501 21.41 70.21 -20.60
CA THR A 501 20.84 68.89 -20.96
C THR A 501 21.90 67.97 -21.57
N GLN A 502 21.75 66.67 -21.33
CA GLN A 502 22.64 65.62 -21.86
C GLN A 502 22.29 65.20 -23.29
N ALA A 503 21.11 65.57 -23.78
CA ALA A 503 20.67 65.29 -25.14
C ALA A 503 21.34 66.27 -26.12
N GLY A 504 21.81 65.79 -27.27
CA GLY A 504 22.41 66.66 -28.28
C GLY A 504 21.33 67.44 -29.01
N ILE A 505 21.22 68.74 -28.76
CA ILE A 505 20.21 69.61 -29.38
C ILE A 505 20.89 70.54 -30.38
N MET A 506 20.36 70.55 -31.60
CA MET A 506 20.63 71.54 -32.63
C MET A 506 19.32 72.15 -33.09
N ALA A 507 19.25 73.46 -33.24
CA ALA A 507 18.06 74.15 -33.72
C ALA A 507 18.42 75.31 -34.65
N GLY A 508 17.49 75.68 -35.53
CA GLY A 508 17.67 76.77 -36.48
C GLY A 508 16.86 76.62 -37.76
N PRO A 509 16.93 77.61 -38.68
CA PRO A 509 16.41 77.48 -40.03
C PRO A 509 16.95 76.22 -40.72
N VAL A 510 16.11 75.49 -41.46
CA VAL A 510 16.44 74.17 -42.05
C VAL A 510 17.75 74.15 -42.85
N HIS A 511 18.13 75.26 -43.48
CA HIS A 511 19.33 75.40 -44.30
C HIS A 511 20.57 75.93 -43.56
N ALA A 512 20.41 76.41 -42.32
CA ALA A 512 21.49 77.00 -41.52
C ALA A 512 21.15 76.95 -40.02
N PRO A 513 21.52 75.88 -39.28
CA PRO A 513 21.31 75.83 -37.83
C PRO A 513 22.07 76.98 -37.14
N ASP A 514 21.48 77.61 -36.13
CA ASP A 514 22.09 78.73 -35.40
C ASP A 514 22.27 78.45 -33.90
N ILE A 515 21.61 77.42 -33.38
CA ILE A 515 21.72 76.96 -32.00
C ILE A 515 22.26 75.54 -32.00
N VAL A 516 23.31 75.30 -31.21
CA VAL A 516 23.76 73.95 -30.87
C VAL A 516 24.23 73.92 -29.42
N ASN A 517 23.78 72.92 -28.67
CA ASN A 517 24.19 72.77 -27.28
C ASN A 517 25.53 72.02 -27.16
N LYS A 518 26.18 72.13 -26.00
CA LYS A 518 27.47 71.47 -25.75
C LYS A 518 27.40 69.94 -25.82
N ALA A 519 26.22 69.35 -25.59
CA ALA A 519 26.03 67.91 -25.65
C ALA A 519 26.10 67.38 -27.10
N TYR A 520 25.50 68.08 -28.07
CA TYR A 520 25.55 67.70 -29.49
C TYR A 520 27.00 67.67 -29.99
N ALA A 521 27.76 68.73 -29.70
CA ALA A 521 29.17 68.83 -30.05
C ALA A 521 30.00 67.70 -29.42
N ARG A 522 29.75 67.37 -28.15
CA ARG A 522 30.42 66.27 -27.44
C ARG A 522 30.13 64.90 -28.04
N ILE A 523 28.87 64.60 -28.38
CA ILE A 523 28.48 63.33 -29.01
C ILE A 523 29.23 63.15 -30.33
N HIS A 524 29.38 64.19 -31.14
CA HIS A 524 30.02 64.06 -32.47
C HIS A 524 31.53 64.32 -32.45
N GLY A 525 32.13 64.66 -31.30
CA GLY A 525 33.56 64.95 -31.17
C GLY A 525 34.01 66.19 -31.95
N CYS A 526 33.12 67.15 -32.18
CA CYS A 526 33.38 68.41 -32.92
C CYS A 526 33.17 69.64 -32.02
N THR A 527 33.53 70.82 -32.51
CA THR A 527 33.15 72.08 -31.83
C THR A 527 31.73 72.51 -32.24
N PRO A 528 31.02 73.31 -31.43
CA PRO A 528 29.74 73.91 -31.80
C PRO A 528 29.73 74.60 -33.16
N GLU A 529 30.81 75.32 -33.49
CA GLU A 529 30.96 76.05 -34.76
C GLU A 529 31.06 75.09 -35.94
N GLU A 530 31.89 74.04 -35.81
CA GLU A 530 32.02 72.97 -36.82
C GLU A 530 30.72 72.18 -37.01
N ALA A 531 29.96 71.99 -35.92
CA ALA A 531 28.65 71.35 -35.96
C ALA A 531 27.63 72.18 -36.76
N ILE A 532 27.63 73.50 -36.58
CA ILE A 532 26.78 74.43 -37.33
C ILE A 532 27.17 74.45 -38.81
N GLU A 533 28.47 74.51 -39.13
CA GLU A 533 28.96 74.50 -40.51
C GLU A 533 28.60 73.21 -41.28
N GLY A 534 28.60 72.07 -40.59
CA GLY A 534 28.20 70.78 -41.17
C GLY A 534 26.68 70.64 -41.42
N GLY A 535 25.85 71.54 -40.88
CA GLY A 535 24.40 71.46 -40.94
C GLY A 535 23.80 70.30 -40.13
N PHE A 536 22.46 70.23 -40.07
CA PHE A 536 21.72 69.26 -39.24
C PHE A 536 22.11 67.78 -39.46
N PHE A 537 22.52 67.41 -40.67
CA PHE A 537 22.82 66.04 -41.09
C PHE A 537 24.25 65.83 -41.59
N GLY A 538 25.20 66.74 -41.30
CA GLY A 538 26.59 66.63 -41.77
C GLY A 538 27.33 65.39 -41.25
N PHE A 539 26.92 64.87 -40.09
CA PHE A 539 27.52 63.72 -39.42
C PHE A 539 26.72 62.41 -39.55
N ILE A 540 25.84 62.30 -40.53
CA ILE A 540 25.11 61.04 -40.78
C ILE A 540 25.90 60.09 -41.68
N HIS A 541 25.78 58.79 -41.46
CA HIS A 541 26.44 57.78 -42.29
C HIS A 541 25.93 57.86 -43.75
N PRO A 542 26.81 57.71 -44.77
CA PRO A 542 26.45 57.86 -46.18
C PRO A 542 25.21 57.07 -46.63
N ASP A 543 25.02 55.87 -46.11
CA ASP A 543 23.89 54.98 -46.46
C ASP A 543 22.52 55.61 -46.16
N TYR A 544 22.45 56.57 -45.24
CA TYR A 544 21.20 57.24 -44.85
C TYR A 544 20.99 58.60 -45.52
N LYS A 545 21.91 59.03 -46.41
CA LYS A 545 21.79 60.34 -47.08
C LYS A 545 20.58 60.44 -48.01
N GLU A 546 20.18 59.32 -48.61
CA GLU A 546 18.99 59.25 -49.47
C GLU A 546 17.67 59.34 -48.68
N ASP A 547 17.71 59.05 -47.37
CA ASP A 547 16.53 59.07 -46.48
C ASP A 547 16.23 60.47 -45.91
N ILE A 548 17.22 61.38 -45.87
CA ILE A 548 17.09 62.72 -45.27
C ILE A 548 15.92 63.53 -45.86
N PRO A 549 15.71 63.61 -47.19
CA PRO A 549 14.57 64.35 -47.75
C PRO A 549 13.22 63.75 -47.34
N VAL A 550 13.16 62.43 -47.17
CA VAL A 550 11.96 61.72 -46.71
C VAL A 550 11.66 62.07 -45.26
N TRP A 551 12.68 62.09 -44.41
CA TRP A 551 12.61 62.47 -43.01
C TRP A 551 12.12 63.90 -42.79
N ILE A 552 12.69 64.85 -43.54
CA ILE A 552 12.27 66.26 -43.50
C ILE A 552 10.82 66.40 -43.97
N ARG A 553 10.42 65.70 -45.05
CA ARG A 553 9.03 65.71 -45.53
C ARG A 553 8.06 65.20 -44.48
N ILE A 554 8.36 64.06 -43.83
CA ILE A 554 7.51 63.49 -42.77
C ILE A 554 7.39 64.46 -41.58
N ALA A 555 8.50 65.04 -41.13
CA ALA A 555 8.49 66.01 -40.04
C ALA A 555 7.71 67.30 -40.42
N THR A 556 7.75 67.71 -41.68
CA THR A 556 7.00 68.88 -42.18
C THR A 556 5.50 68.60 -42.24
N GLU A 557 5.09 67.40 -42.67
CA GLU A 557 3.68 67.02 -42.77
C GLU A 557 3.04 66.69 -41.40
N ARG A 558 3.81 66.11 -40.48
CA ARG A 558 3.31 65.61 -39.18
C ARG A 558 3.73 66.44 -37.98
N GLY A 559 4.58 67.46 -38.16
CA GLY A 559 5.15 68.30 -37.10
C GLY A 559 6.32 67.68 -36.33
N HIS A 560 6.53 66.35 -36.44
CA HIS A 560 7.59 65.62 -35.75
C HIS A 560 7.90 64.28 -36.45
N MET A 561 9.13 63.79 -36.33
CA MET A 561 9.57 62.46 -36.80
C MET A 561 10.68 61.90 -35.89
N THR A 562 10.53 60.64 -35.49
CA THR A 562 11.60 59.87 -34.85
C THR A 562 12.12 58.76 -35.77
N GLY A 563 13.42 58.52 -35.72
CA GLY A 563 14.07 57.47 -36.49
C GLY A 563 15.45 57.09 -35.97
N GLU A 564 15.84 55.85 -36.22
CA GLU A 564 17.17 55.34 -35.89
C GLU A 564 18.06 55.39 -37.13
N ALA A 565 19.28 55.90 -36.96
CA ALA A 565 20.27 55.91 -38.03
C ALA A 565 21.69 55.86 -37.47
N ILE A 566 22.62 55.38 -38.27
CA ILE A 566 24.03 55.41 -37.92
C ILE A 566 24.58 56.82 -38.19
N ARG A 567 25.26 57.37 -37.18
CA ARG A 567 26.02 58.62 -37.29
C ARG A 567 27.51 58.34 -37.19
N VAL A 568 28.27 59.25 -37.77
CA VAL A 568 29.73 59.20 -37.84
C VAL A 568 30.28 60.37 -37.04
N ARG A 569 31.16 60.10 -36.07
CA ARG A 569 31.87 61.14 -35.33
C ARG A 569 32.96 61.78 -36.20
N LYS A 570 33.51 62.91 -35.76
CA LYS A 570 34.60 63.59 -36.48
C LYS A 570 35.85 62.72 -36.69
N ASP A 571 36.12 61.78 -35.79
CA ASP A 571 37.24 60.84 -35.89
C ASP A 571 36.97 59.65 -36.83
N GLY A 572 35.77 59.57 -37.43
CA GLY A 572 35.35 58.49 -38.33
C GLY A 572 34.67 57.31 -37.63
N SER A 573 34.53 57.30 -36.30
CA SER A 573 33.83 56.23 -35.59
C SER A 573 32.32 56.30 -35.80
N GLU A 574 31.70 55.14 -36.04
CA GLU A 574 30.26 54.99 -36.22
C GLU A 574 29.56 54.66 -34.92
N PHE A 575 28.35 55.20 -34.75
CA PHE A 575 27.48 54.88 -33.61
C PHE A 575 26.00 54.94 -34.01
N PRO A 576 25.17 54.05 -33.48
CA PRO A 576 23.72 54.14 -33.64
C PRO A 576 23.18 55.32 -32.83
N ALA A 577 22.35 56.13 -33.48
CA ALA A 577 21.71 57.28 -32.85
C ALA A 577 20.20 57.29 -33.09
N LEU A 578 19.46 57.61 -32.03
CA LEU A 578 18.06 57.96 -32.12
C LEU A 578 17.94 59.44 -32.46
N HIS A 579 17.20 59.74 -33.52
CA HIS A 579 16.94 61.08 -34.01
C HIS A 579 15.50 61.44 -33.71
N ASP A 580 15.28 62.64 -33.16
CA ASP A 580 13.97 63.27 -33.02
C ASP A 580 14.03 64.64 -33.70
N LEU A 581 13.27 64.76 -34.78
CA LEU A 581 13.16 65.97 -35.59
C LEU A 581 11.79 66.59 -35.35
N THR A 582 11.78 67.85 -34.93
CA THR A 582 10.55 68.64 -34.74
C THR A 582 10.66 69.95 -35.51
N ILE A 583 9.63 70.30 -36.28
CA ILE A 583 9.60 71.56 -37.05
C ILE A 583 8.57 72.49 -36.40
N VAL A 584 9.01 73.69 -36.00
CA VAL A 584 8.16 74.75 -35.43
C VAL A 584 8.24 76.01 -36.30
N THR A 585 7.24 76.89 -36.24
CA THR A 585 7.30 78.20 -36.92
C THR A 585 7.81 79.26 -35.97
N ASP A 586 8.81 80.03 -36.39
CA ASP A 586 9.30 81.17 -35.60
C ASP A 586 8.33 82.39 -35.65
N ALA A 587 8.71 83.48 -34.98
CA ALA A 587 7.93 84.73 -34.94
C ALA A 587 7.80 85.42 -36.32
N HIS A 588 8.53 84.95 -37.34
CA HIS A 588 8.53 85.44 -38.72
C HIS A 588 7.86 84.46 -39.71
N HIS A 589 7.26 83.36 -39.21
CA HIS A 589 6.60 82.30 -39.98
C HIS A 589 7.53 81.44 -40.86
N GLU A 590 8.83 81.44 -40.56
CA GLU A 590 9.78 80.54 -41.21
C GLU A 590 9.89 79.21 -40.45
N PRO A 591 10.08 78.07 -41.15
CA PRO A 591 10.24 76.76 -40.51
C PRO A 591 11.58 76.67 -39.79
N TYR A 592 11.50 76.46 -38.49
CA TYR A 592 12.59 76.33 -37.54
C TYR A 592 12.68 74.85 -37.11
N LEU A 593 13.76 74.17 -37.50
CA LEU A 593 13.97 72.76 -37.19
C LEU A 593 14.69 72.62 -35.85
N ILE A 594 14.19 71.74 -34.99
CA ILE A 594 14.83 71.30 -33.76
C ILE A 594 15.16 69.82 -33.94
N LEU A 595 16.45 69.50 -33.91
CA LEU A 595 16.97 68.15 -33.96
C LEU A 595 17.54 67.77 -32.60
N ASN A 596 17.00 66.70 -32.03
CA ASN A 596 17.55 66.02 -30.88
C ASN A 596 18.23 64.71 -31.34
N VAL A 597 19.47 64.50 -30.89
CA VAL A 597 20.28 63.32 -31.17
C VAL A 597 20.71 62.68 -29.86
N GLN A 598 20.37 61.41 -29.70
CA GLN A 598 20.85 60.56 -28.62
C GLN A 598 21.68 59.40 -29.17
N ASP A 599 22.85 59.17 -28.58
CA ASP A 599 23.63 57.96 -28.80
C ASP A 599 22.99 56.81 -28.03
N ILE A 600 22.59 55.75 -28.74
CA ILE A 600 21.92 54.57 -28.18
C ILE A 600 22.82 53.34 -28.10
N SER A 601 24.14 53.51 -28.31
CA SER A 601 25.12 52.40 -28.31
C SER A 601 25.08 51.57 -27.02
N ASP A 602 25.00 52.24 -25.88
CA ASP A 602 24.97 51.58 -24.57
C ASP A 602 23.63 50.86 -24.34
N GLN A 603 22.52 51.40 -24.87
CA GLN A 603 21.20 50.80 -24.73
C GLN A 603 21.08 49.50 -25.54
N ILE A 604 21.59 49.47 -26.78
CA ILE A 604 21.59 48.26 -27.62
C ILE A 604 22.46 47.15 -27.00
N LYS A 605 23.61 47.49 -26.42
CA LYS A 605 24.46 46.51 -25.70
C LYS A 605 23.74 45.90 -24.51
N VAL A 606 23.05 46.72 -23.70
CA VAL A 606 22.28 46.24 -22.54
C VAL A 606 21.11 45.36 -22.99
N TRP A 607 20.42 45.71 -24.08
CA TRP A 607 19.32 44.91 -24.61
C TRP A 607 19.78 43.52 -25.05
N ASN A 608 20.83 43.40 -25.86
CA ASN A 608 21.34 42.10 -26.32
C ASN A 608 21.79 41.20 -25.16
N LEU A 609 22.46 41.77 -24.15
CA LEU A 609 22.85 41.03 -22.94
C LEU A 609 21.63 40.55 -22.14
N THR A 610 20.54 41.31 -22.14
CA THR A 610 19.30 40.95 -21.45
C THR A 610 18.58 39.80 -22.17
N LEU A 611 18.52 39.83 -23.49
CA LEU A 611 17.93 38.79 -24.34
C LEU A 611 18.64 37.43 -24.19
N GLU A 612 19.98 37.41 -24.21
CA GLU A 612 20.74 36.18 -23.97
C GLU A 612 20.50 35.62 -22.56
N LYS A 613 20.44 36.51 -21.55
CA LYS A 613 20.15 36.13 -20.17
C LYS A 613 18.73 35.58 -20.01
N GLU A 614 17.74 36.16 -20.68
CA GLU A 614 16.35 35.68 -20.69
C GLU A 614 16.25 34.32 -21.39
N ALA A 615 16.82 34.15 -22.58
CA ALA A 615 16.79 32.88 -23.30
C ALA A 615 17.47 31.73 -22.51
N LEU A 616 18.59 32.03 -21.84
CA LEU A 616 19.24 31.07 -20.94
C LEU A 616 18.37 30.77 -19.71
N SER A 617 17.74 31.80 -19.13
CA SER A 617 16.83 31.65 -17.99
C SER A 617 15.60 30.81 -18.36
N ASP A 618 15.02 31.01 -19.54
CA ASP A 618 13.85 30.27 -20.02
C ASP A 618 14.17 28.80 -20.26
N SER A 619 15.33 28.51 -20.85
CA SER A 619 15.77 27.13 -21.05
C SER A 619 16.07 26.42 -19.72
N LEU A 620 16.63 27.13 -18.73
CA LEU A 620 16.83 26.61 -17.36
C LEU A 620 15.49 26.38 -16.65
N ASN A 621 14.55 27.32 -16.76
CA ASN A 621 13.21 27.21 -16.20
C ASN A 621 12.44 26.02 -16.81
N LEU A 622 12.59 25.77 -18.10
CA LEU A 622 11.98 24.60 -18.78
C LEU A 622 12.53 23.28 -18.25
N LEU A 623 13.85 23.14 -18.13
CA LEU A 623 14.48 21.92 -17.59
C LEU A 623 14.07 21.66 -16.14
N SER A 624 14.03 22.71 -15.31
CA SER A 624 13.52 22.62 -13.94
C SER A 624 12.04 22.22 -13.93
N GLY A 625 11.23 22.81 -14.81
CA GLY A 625 9.81 22.52 -14.94
C GLY A 625 9.51 21.07 -15.38
N ILE A 626 10.34 20.50 -16.26
CA ILE A 626 10.22 19.08 -16.66
C ILE A 626 10.50 18.18 -15.47
N LEU A 627 11.63 18.37 -14.77
CA LEU A 627 12.00 17.60 -13.59
C LEU A 627 10.91 17.66 -12.52
N ASP A 628 10.40 18.86 -12.22
CA ASP A 628 9.34 19.07 -11.22
C ASP A 628 7.98 18.50 -11.60
N SER A 629 7.74 18.29 -12.89
CA SER A 629 6.49 17.69 -13.40
C SER A 629 6.56 16.16 -13.46
N LEU A 630 7.73 15.54 -13.22
CA LEU A 630 7.83 14.09 -13.14
C LEU A 630 7.03 13.57 -11.93
N PRO A 631 6.11 12.61 -12.14
CA PRO A 631 5.26 12.09 -11.06
C PRO A 631 6.05 11.23 -10.07
N ASP A 632 7.10 10.55 -10.54
CA ASP A 632 7.94 9.74 -9.68
C ASP A 632 9.04 10.59 -9.02
N PRO A 633 9.31 10.38 -7.72
CA PRO A 633 10.44 10.97 -7.01
C PRO A 633 11.75 10.76 -7.79
N THR A 634 12.34 11.85 -8.27
CA THR A 634 13.54 11.83 -9.11
C THR A 634 14.53 12.91 -8.67
N PHE A 635 15.81 12.56 -8.58
CA PHE A 635 16.87 13.48 -8.22
C PHE A 635 18.15 13.20 -9.02
N VAL A 636 19.00 14.22 -9.11
CA VAL A 636 20.25 14.20 -9.86
C VAL A 636 21.40 14.57 -8.94
N ILE A 637 22.54 13.89 -9.07
CA ILE A 637 23.79 14.24 -8.37
C ILE A 637 24.92 14.50 -9.36
N ASP A 638 25.90 15.31 -8.95
CA ASP A 638 27.17 15.48 -9.66
C ASP A 638 28.13 14.30 -9.42
N ILE A 639 29.27 14.27 -10.12
CA ILE A 639 30.33 13.25 -9.94
C ILE A 639 30.94 13.19 -8.54
N SER A 640 30.74 14.21 -7.71
CA SER A 640 31.20 14.25 -6.32
C SER A 640 30.14 13.74 -5.34
N GLY A 641 28.93 13.44 -5.82
CA GLY A 641 27.79 12.98 -5.03
C GLY A 641 26.90 14.07 -4.47
N HIS A 642 27.05 15.34 -4.90
CA HIS A 642 26.18 16.43 -4.45
C HIS A 642 24.91 16.51 -5.29
N VAL A 643 23.77 16.72 -4.63
CA VAL A 643 22.47 16.88 -5.31
C VAL A 643 22.47 18.15 -6.16
N LEU A 644 22.20 17.98 -7.45
CA LEU A 644 22.04 19.07 -8.43
C LEU A 644 20.58 19.44 -8.64
N ALA A 645 19.67 18.47 -8.56
CA ALA A 645 18.23 18.68 -8.74
C ALA A 645 17.43 17.71 -7.86
N TRP A 646 16.31 18.17 -7.32
CA TRP A 646 15.44 17.41 -6.43
C TRP A 646 13.99 17.75 -6.70
N ASN A 647 13.29 16.90 -7.46
CA ASN A 647 11.98 17.26 -7.97
C ASN A 647 10.91 17.39 -6.86
N LYS A 648 9.78 17.99 -7.22
CA LYS A 648 8.63 18.14 -6.33
C LYS A 648 8.18 16.82 -5.68
N ALA A 649 8.18 15.71 -6.41
CA ALA A 649 7.81 14.40 -5.86
C ALA A 649 8.80 13.91 -4.78
N MET A 650 10.09 14.20 -4.91
CA MET A 650 11.09 13.96 -3.85
C MET A 650 10.81 14.78 -2.60
N THR A 651 10.36 16.03 -2.75
CA THR A 651 9.97 16.87 -1.60
C THR A 651 8.77 16.28 -0.85
N VAL A 652 7.79 15.73 -1.57
CA VAL A 652 6.61 15.09 -0.97
C VAL A 652 6.99 13.83 -0.18
N ILE A 653 7.83 12.96 -0.73
CA ILE A 653 8.18 11.69 -0.08
C ILE A 653 9.20 11.85 1.06
N SER A 654 10.16 12.77 0.93
CA SER A 654 11.19 13.02 1.97
C SER A 654 10.76 14.04 3.03
N GLY A 655 9.83 14.93 2.70
CA GLY A 655 9.48 16.10 3.50
C GLY A 655 10.58 17.16 3.57
N ARG A 656 11.52 17.16 2.62
CA ARG A 656 12.69 18.07 2.55
C ARG A 656 12.74 18.80 1.21
N SER A 657 13.02 20.10 1.23
CA SER A 657 13.21 20.88 0.01
C SER A 657 14.60 20.70 -0.57
N GLU A 658 14.74 20.93 -1.88
CA GLU A 658 16.03 20.90 -2.59
C GLU A 658 17.09 21.77 -1.89
N GLU A 659 16.70 22.97 -1.44
CA GLU A 659 17.58 23.95 -0.81
C GLU A 659 18.20 23.41 0.49
N GLU A 660 17.46 22.63 1.28
CA GLU A 660 17.97 22.02 2.50
C GLU A 660 19.03 20.96 2.22
N ILE A 661 18.81 20.17 1.17
CA ILE A 661 19.72 19.08 0.77
C ILE A 661 20.98 19.67 0.13
N ARG A 662 20.84 20.67 -0.75
CA ARG A 662 21.98 21.37 -1.37
C ARG A 662 22.83 22.15 -0.39
N ALA A 663 22.23 22.67 0.69
CA ALA A 663 22.97 23.29 1.79
C ALA A 663 23.78 22.29 2.63
N GLY A 664 23.71 20.99 2.34
CA GLY A 664 24.46 19.95 3.03
C GLY A 664 23.97 19.70 4.46
N LYS A 665 22.71 20.03 4.78
CA LYS A 665 22.14 19.78 6.12
C LYS A 665 22.03 18.28 6.44
N MET A 666 21.93 17.43 5.40
CA MET A 666 21.87 15.97 5.48
C MET A 666 22.20 15.37 4.11
N SER A 667 22.56 14.08 4.07
CA SER A 667 22.76 13.34 2.82
C SER A 667 21.43 13.03 2.12
N HIS A 668 21.46 12.78 0.80
CA HIS A 668 20.29 12.33 0.04
C HIS A 668 19.72 11.02 0.60
N ALA A 669 20.60 10.10 1.03
CA ALA A 669 20.20 8.86 1.69
C ALA A 669 19.44 9.10 3.00
N GLN A 670 19.96 9.99 3.86
CA GLN A 670 19.32 10.33 5.12
C GLN A 670 17.97 11.02 4.90
N ALA A 671 17.80 11.80 3.82
CA ALA A 671 16.54 12.43 3.48
C ALA A 671 15.47 11.41 3.01
N VAL A 672 15.86 10.38 2.25
CA VAL A 672 14.93 9.39 1.67
C VAL A 672 14.64 8.24 2.64
N TYR A 673 15.64 7.79 3.39
CA TYR A 673 15.59 6.57 4.21
C TYR A 673 15.79 6.81 5.71
N GLY A 674 16.14 8.03 6.13
CA GLY A 674 16.33 8.38 7.54
C GLY A 674 17.65 7.92 8.15
N GLU A 675 18.43 7.13 7.42
CA GLU A 675 19.77 6.66 7.78
C GLU A 675 20.75 6.96 6.65
N ASP A 676 22.02 7.14 6.99
CA ASP A 676 23.07 7.34 6.00
C ASP A 676 23.52 5.98 5.46
N ARG A 677 23.23 5.72 4.18
CA ARG A 677 23.52 4.47 3.49
C ARG A 677 23.72 4.68 1.98
N PRO A 678 24.42 3.79 1.28
CA PRO A 678 24.48 3.79 -0.19
C PRO A 678 23.09 3.76 -0.83
N MET A 679 22.84 4.67 -1.78
CA MET A 679 21.71 4.59 -2.70
C MET A 679 22.15 4.01 -4.05
N LEU A 680 21.19 3.68 -4.92
CA LEU A 680 21.47 3.09 -6.21
C LEU A 680 22.27 4.05 -7.10
N ILE A 681 21.99 5.35 -7.02
CA ILE A 681 22.73 6.42 -7.70
C ILE A 681 24.21 6.48 -7.30
N ASP A 682 24.55 6.15 -6.05
CA ASP A 682 25.92 6.19 -5.57
C ASP A 682 26.78 5.11 -6.23
N LYS A 683 26.15 3.99 -6.62
CA LYS A 683 26.80 2.90 -7.35
C LYS A 683 27.18 3.29 -8.79
N ILE A 684 26.47 4.25 -9.40
CA ILE A 684 26.81 4.78 -10.73
C ILE A 684 28.17 5.49 -10.68
N ILE A 685 28.42 6.27 -9.62
CA ILE A 685 29.66 7.03 -9.45
C ILE A 685 30.77 6.16 -8.84
N ARG A 686 30.40 5.22 -7.97
CA ARG A 686 31.30 4.29 -7.27
C ARG A 686 30.90 2.84 -7.60
N PRO A 687 31.36 2.28 -8.73
CA PRO A 687 30.94 0.94 -9.17
C PRO A 687 31.28 -0.18 -8.18
N ASP A 688 32.34 0.00 -7.40
CA ASP A 688 32.84 -0.89 -6.35
C ASP A 688 31.97 -0.90 -5.07
N LEU A 689 31.01 0.01 -4.95
CA LEU A 689 30.13 0.13 -3.80
C LEU A 689 29.20 -1.10 -3.69
N ASP A 690 29.24 -1.78 -2.55
CA ASP A 690 28.33 -2.89 -2.25
C ASP A 690 26.98 -2.37 -1.74
N ILE A 691 25.93 -2.68 -2.49
CA ILE A 691 24.54 -2.31 -2.21
C ILE A 691 23.67 -3.51 -1.81
N SER A 692 24.21 -4.73 -1.86
CA SER A 692 23.47 -5.98 -1.67
C SER A 692 22.80 -6.11 -0.30
N ARG A 693 23.35 -5.42 0.70
CA ARG A 693 22.76 -5.34 2.05
C ARG A 693 21.40 -4.63 2.08
N TYR A 694 21.16 -3.70 1.17
CA TYR A 694 20.01 -2.80 1.20
C TYR A 694 19.02 -3.04 0.07
N TYR A 695 19.49 -3.60 -1.04
CA TYR A 695 18.71 -3.78 -2.25
C TYR A 695 18.63 -5.26 -2.64
N THR A 696 17.46 -5.66 -3.14
CA THR A 696 17.17 -6.99 -3.67
C THR A 696 16.74 -6.89 -5.14
N ASN A 697 16.77 -8.00 -5.88
CA ASN A 697 16.42 -8.02 -7.32
C ASN A 697 17.19 -6.96 -8.13
N VAL A 698 18.50 -6.84 -7.89
CA VAL A 698 19.36 -5.89 -8.60
C VAL A 698 19.55 -6.39 -10.04
N ASN A 699 19.19 -5.57 -11.01
CA ASN A 699 19.44 -5.79 -12.43
C ASN A 699 20.30 -4.64 -12.99
N GLU A 700 21.25 -4.99 -13.85
CA GLU A 700 22.13 -4.04 -14.54
C GLU A 700 22.02 -4.25 -16.05
N GLU A 701 21.65 -3.19 -16.77
CA GLU A 701 21.57 -3.21 -18.23
C GLU A 701 22.18 -1.91 -18.80
N ASN A 702 23.25 -2.04 -19.59
CA ASN A 702 23.95 -0.89 -20.21
C ASN A 702 24.37 0.22 -19.23
N GLY A 703 24.78 -0.13 -18.00
CA GLY A 703 25.17 0.82 -16.97
C GLY A 703 23.99 1.51 -16.26
N ILE A 704 22.76 1.08 -16.54
CA ILE A 704 21.55 1.45 -15.78
C ILE A 704 21.31 0.35 -14.76
N TYR A 705 21.17 0.73 -13.50
CA TYR A 705 20.84 -0.18 -12.41
C TYR A 705 19.39 -0.02 -12.03
N SER A 706 18.68 -1.12 -11.81
CA SER A 706 17.38 -1.13 -11.16
C SER A 706 17.35 -2.12 -10.02
N ALA A 707 16.64 -1.80 -8.94
CA ALA A 707 16.57 -2.66 -7.78
C ALA A 707 15.34 -2.39 -6.91
N GLU A 708 14.95 -3.37 -6.11
CA GLU A 708 13.92 -3.24 -5.09
C GLU A 708 14.54 -2.95 -3.72
N VAL A 709 13.87 -2.15 -2.90
CA VAL A 709 14.25 -1.86 -1.52
C VAL A 709 13.04 -1.91 -0.61
N ILE A 710 13.23 -2.53 0.55
CA ILE A 710 12.23 -2.61 1.60
C ILE A 710 12.59 -1.58 2.67
N ASN A 711 11.65 -0.71 3.01
CA ASN A 711 11.80 0.27 4.08
C ASN A 711 10.64 0.19 5.06
N HIS A 712 10.81 0.75 6.25
CA HIS A 712 9.73 0.95 7.19
C HIS A 712 9.34 2.43 7.19
N ASP A 713 8.04 2.73 7.17
CA ASP A 713 7.58 4.10 7.36
C ASP A 713 7.68 4.54 8.83
N ARG A 714 7.28 5.78 9.14
CA ARG A 714 7.35 6.36 10.48
C ARG A 714 6.49 5.62 11.52
N GLU A 715 5.55 4.80 11.08
CA GLU A 715 4.69 3.96 11.93
C GLU A 715 5.19 2.51 12.00
N GLY A 716 6.32 2.21 11.36
CA GLY A 716 6.93 0.88 11.30
C GLY A 716 6.37 -0.03 10.21
N LYS A 717 5.43 0.45 9.38
CA LYS A 717 4.82 -0.36 8.31
C LYS A 717 5.81 -0.56 7.17
N ILE A 718 5.88 -1.79 6.67
CA ILE A 718 6.72 -2.16 5.53
C ILE A 718 6.22 -1.46 4.26
N ARG A 719 7.13 -0.81 3.53
CA ARG A 719 6.95 -0.18 2.23
C ARG A 719 7.96 -0.75 1.24
N TYR A 720 7.46 -1.13 0.06
CA TYR A 720 8.29 -1.63 -1.03
C TYR A 720 8.52 -0.49 -2.01
N LYS A 721 9.77 -0.21 -2.34
CA LYS A 721 10.14 0.76 -3.38
C LYS A 721 10.97 0.08 -4.45
N TRP A 722 10.81 0.54 -5.68
CA TRP A 722 11.65 0.17 -6.81
C TRP A 722 12.41 1.41 -7.25
N ALA A 723 13.73 1.30 -7.38
CA ALA A 723 14.60 2.39 -7.79
C ALA A 723 15.29 2.04 -9.12
N ILE A 724 15.50 3.06 -9.95
CA ILE A 724 16.28 2.95 -11.18
C ILE A 724 17.25 4.13 -11.26
N ALA A 725 18.52 3.86 -11.53
CA ALA A 725 19.59 4.85 -11.59
C ALA A 725 20.44 4.69 -12.85
N GLY A 726 20.87 5.82 -13.43
CA GLY A 726 21.69 5.83 -14.64
C GLY A 726 22.63 7.04 -14.73
N PRO A 727 23.69 6.96 -15.55
CA PRO A 727 24.67 8.02 -15.71
C PRO A 727 24.17 9.17 -16.61
N LEU A 728 24.64 10.38 -16.32
CA LEU A 728 24.45 11.57 -17.16
C LEU A 728 25.78 11.96 -17.79
N TYR A 729 25.75 12.28 -19.09
CA TYR A 729 26.92 12.67 -19.87
C TYR A 729 26.78 14.09 -20.42
N ASP A 730 27.91 14.79 -20.58
CA ASP A 730 27.97 16.03 -21.33
C ASP A 730 28.01 15.80 -22.85
N SER A 731 27.99 16.89 -23.63
CA SER A 731 28.08 16.86 -25.09
C SER A 731 29.41 16.30 -25.63
N LYS A 732 30.41 16.08 -24.77
CA LYS A 732 31.70 15.48 -25.11
C LYS A 732 31.79 14.01 -24.68
N GLY A 733 30.71 13.44 -24.14
CA GLY A 733 30.64 12.05 -23.68
C GLY A 733 31.30 11.80 -22.32
N SER A 734 31.66 12.83 -21.57
CA SER A 734 32.19 12.70 -20.21
C SER A 734 31.04 12.60 -19.20
N MET A 735 31.14 11.67 -18.25
CA MET A 735 30.13 11.55 -17.18
C MET A 735 30.18 12.78 -16.29
N ILE A 736 29.04 13.46 -16.15
CA ILE A 736 28.89 14.68 -15.33
C ILE A 736 28.08 14.44 -14.06
N GLY A 737 27.43 13.28 -13.94
CA GLY A 737 26.61 12.95 -12.79
C GLY A 737 25.81 11.68 -13.01
N ALA A 738 24.78 11.52 -12.19
CA ALA A 738 23.83 10.42 -12.28
C ALA A 738 22.42 10.91 -11.92
N ILE A 739 21.41 10.17 -12.36
CA ILE A 739 20.00 10.41 -12.07
C ILE A 739 19.41 9.14 -11.47
N GLU A 740 18.57 9.27 -10.44
CA GLU A 740 17.81 8.16 -9.86
C GLU A 740 16.34 8.54 -9.69
N THR A 741 15.47 7.59 -10.03
CA THR A 741 14.03 7.65 -9.82
C THR A 741 13.61 6.54 -8.87
N ILE A 742 12.72 6.86 -7.93
CA ILE A 742 12.25 5.94 -6.88
C ILE A 742 10.73 5.87 -6.92
N ARG A 743 10.18 4.70 -7.18
CA ARG A 743 8.73 4.43 -7.22
C ARG A 743 8.29 3.61 -6.03
N ASP A 744 7.16 3.97 -5.40
CA ASP A 744 6.50 3.11 -4.41
C ASP A 744 5.72 2.01 -5.13
N ILE A 745 6.05 0.74 -4.84
CA ILE A 745 5.40 -0.45 -5.40
C ILE A 745 4.67 -1.25 -4.31
N THR A 746 4.39 -0.64 -3.16
CA THR A 746 3.75 -1.31 -2.01
C THR A 746 2.37 -1.84 -2.39
N GLU A 747 1.53 -1.04 -3.04
CA GLU A 747 0.19 -1.48 -3.45
C GLU A 747 0.26 -2.64 -4.44
N LEU A 748 1.20 -2.60 -5.38
CA LEU A 748 1.42 -3.68 -6.34
C LEU A 748 1.86 -4.97 -5.63
N LYS A 749 2.83 -4.90 -4.70
CA LYS A 749 3.29 -6.07 -3.92
C LYS A 749 2.22 -6.60 -2.97
N GLU A 750 1.45 -5.73 -2.31
CA GLU A 750 0.34 -6.13 -1.45
C GLU A 750 -0.79 -6.79 -2.28
N ALA A 751 -1.08 -6.29 -3.48
CA ALA A 751 -2.05 -6.91 -4.39
C ALA A 751 -1.56 -8.28 -4.88
N MET A 752 -0.32 -8.38 -5.36
CA MET A 752 0.28 -9.67 -5.77
C MET A 752 0.31 -10.68 -4.62
N LYS A 753 0.64 -10.24 -3.40
CA LYS A 753 0.62 -11.10 -2.22
C LYS A 753 -0.79 -11.56 -1.88
N LYS A 754 -1.79 -10.67 -1.92
CA LYS A 754 -3.19 -11.04 -1.70
C LYS A 754 -3.72 -12.00 -2.76
N GLU A 755 -3.35 -11.79 -4.02
CA GLU A 755 -3.69 -12.68 -5.12
C GLU A 755 -3.06 -14.06 -4.92
N SER A 756 -1.76 -14.12 -4.57
CA SER A 756 -1.07 -15.37 -4.23
C SER A 756 -1.68 -16.06 -3.00
N GLU A 757 -2.03 -15.32 -1.94
CA GLU A 757 -2.72 -15.86 -0.76
C GLU A 757 -4.11 -16.40 -1.10
N LEU A 758 -4.86 -15.71 -1.96
CA LEU A 758 -6.17 -16.15 -2.42
C LEU A 758 -6.05 -17.40 -3.30
N ALA A 759 -5.08 -17.44 -4.23
CA ALA A 759 -4.77 -18.60 -5.04
C ALA A 759 -4.38 -19.81 -4.17
N ASN A 760 -3.49 -19.61 -3.20
CA ASN A 760 -3.09 -20.65 -2.24
C ASN A 760 -4.26 -21.15 -1.40
N LYS A 761 -5.14 -20.25 -0.92
CA LYS A 761 -6.36 -20.63 -0.18
C LYS A 761 -7.33 -21.43 -1.06
N LEU A 762 -7.53 -21.02 -2.30
CA LEU A 762 -8.36 -21.74 -3.27
C LEU A 762 -7.78 -23.13 -3.60
N MET A 763 -6.47 -23.23 -3.77
CA MET A 763 -5.77 -24.52 -3.97
C MET A 763 -5.94 -25.45 -2.78
N LEU A 764 -5.74 -24.95 -1.54
CA LEU A 764 -5.92 -25.74 -0.32
C LEU A 764 -7.36 -26.24 -0.16
N LEU A 765 -8.35 -25.36 -0.32
CA LEU A 765 -9.76 -25.72 -0.23
C LEU A 765 -10.13 -26.78 -1.28
N SER A 766 -9.63 -26.63 -2.50
CA SER A 766 -9.94 -27.55 -3.57
C SER A 766 -9.25 -28.92 -3.41
N SER A 767 -8.01 -28.94 -2.92
CA SER A 767 -7.28 -30.18 -2.63
C SER A 767 -7.94 -30.99 -1.51
N LEU A 768 -8.31 -30.33 -0.40
CA LEU A 768 -9.04 -30.96 0.72
C LEU A 768 -10.39 -31.51 0.26
N THR A 769 -11.15 -30.71 -0.48
CA THR A 769 -12.46 -31.12 -1.02
C THR A 769 -12.33 -32.35 -1.92
N ARG A 770 -11.32 -32.39 -2.82
CA ARG A 770 -11.06 -33.57 -3.66
C ARG A 770 -10.70 -34.81 -2.86
N HIS A 771 -9.82 -34.68 -1.87
CA HIS A 771 -9.42 -35.80 -1.01
C HIS A 771 -10.61 -36.37 -0.24
N ASP A 772 -11.47 -35.49 0.31
CA ASP A 772 -12.65 -35.92 1.04
C ASP A 772 -13.70 -36.56 0.11
N ILE A 773 -13.94 -35.99 -1.07
CA ILE A 773 -14.81 -36.61 -2.08
C ILE A 773 -14.24 -37.98 -2.47
N ARG A 774 -12.94 -38.09 -2.75
CA ARG A 774 -12.28 -39.35 -3.09
C ARG A 774 -12.47 -40.39 -1.99
N ASN A 775 -12.28 -40.01 -0.73
CA ASN A 775 -12.51 -40.91 0.41
C ASN A 775 -13.96 -41.38 0.48
N LYS A 776 -14.94 -40.49 0.32
CA LYS A 776 -16.36 -40.87 0.31
C LYS A 776 -16.70 -41.78 -0.88
N VAL A 777 -16.12 -41.51 -2.05
CA VAL A 777 -16.28 -42.35 -3.26
C VAL A 777 -15.69 -43.74 -3.03
N THR A 778 -14.50 -43.86 -2.45
CA THR A 778 -13.88 -45.15 -2.10
C THR A 778 -14.76 -45.96 -1.15
N VAL A 779 -15.36 -45.31 -0.15
CA VAL A 779 -16.29 -45.97 0.77
C VAL A 779 -17.55 -46.47 0.04
N ILE A 780 -18.15 -45.65 -0.83
CA ILE A 780 -19.31 -46.04 -1.65
C ILE A 780 -18.95 -47.22 -2.57
N ASP A 781 -17.77 -47.19 -3.19
CA ASP A 781 -17.28 -48.27 -4.05
C ASP A 781 -17.12 -49.59 -3.28
N GLY A 782 -16.59 -49.51 -2.06
CA GLY A 782 -16.51 -50.65 -1.13
C GLY A 782 -17.89 -51.23 -0.80
N PHE A 783 -18.85 -50.40 -0.40
CA PHE A 783 -20.21 -50.88 -0.10
C PHE A 783 -20.92 -51.46 -1.32
N ARG A 784 -20.76 -50.87 -2.50
CA ARG A 784 -21.29 -51.43 -3.75
C ARG A 784 -20.68 -52.80 -4.04
N PHE A 785 -19.35 -52.95 -3.89
CA PHE A 785 -18.67 -54.24 -4.09
C PHE A 785 -19.27 -55.32 -3.18
N PHE A 786 -19.57 -54.96 -1.93
CA PHE A 786 -20.23 -55.87 -1.00
C PHE A 786 -21.65 -56.21 -1.42
N ALA A 787 -22.48 -55.21 -1.72
CA ALA A 787 -23.83 -55.46 -2.20
C ALA A 787 -23.85 -56.39 -3.43
N GLU A 788 -22.83 -56.29 -4.31
CA GLU A 788 -22.70 -57.13 -5.49
C GLU A 788 -22.31 -58.57 -5.15
N SER A 789 -21.51 -58.76 -4.09
CA SER A 789 -21.11 -60.08 -3.57
C SER A 789 -22.18 -60.78 -2.72
N GLU A 790 -23.12 -60.02 -2.13
CA GLU A 790 -24.20 -60.54 -1.26
C GLU A 790 -25.47 -60.91 -2.02
N THR A 791 -25.61 -60.45 -3.27
CA THR A 791 -26.84 -60.64 -4.05
C THR A 791 -26.58 -61.44 -5.31
N ASP A 792 -27.42 -62.42 -5.59
CA ASP A 792 -27.47 -63.10 -6.90
C ASP A 792 -28.61 -62.61 -7.78
N ASN A 793 -29.36 -61.60 -7.33
CA ASN A 793 -30.44 -61.03 -8.12
C ASN A 793 -29.86 -60.25 -9.32
N PRO A 794 -30.13 -60.66 -10.57
CA PRO A 794 -29.55 -60.03 -11.76
C PRO A 794 -29.95 -58.56 -11.89
N LYS A 795 -31.16 -58.16 -11.42
CA LYS A 795 -31.58 -56.75 -11.42
C LYS A 795 -30.77 -55.89 -10.45
N ILE A 796 -30.38 -56.45 -9.30
CA ILE A 796 -29.57 -55.72 -8.32
C ILE A 796 -28.12 -55.62 -8.82
N LYS A 797 -27.57 -56.68 -9.41
CA LYS A 797 -26.24 -56.63 -10.07
C LYS A 797 -26.19 -55.57 -11.18
N GLU A 798 -27.25 -55.45 -11.98
CA GLU A 798 -27.36 -54.40 -13.01
C GLU A 798 -27.35 -52.99 -12.38
N ILE A 799 -28.12 -52.75 -11.32
CA ILE A 799 -28.12 -51.47 -10.59
C ILE A 799 -26.73 -51.15 -10.01
N LEU A 800 -26.05 -52.15 -9.44
CA LEU A 800 -24.72 -51.99 -8.86
C LEU A 800 -23.64 -51.76 -9.93
N ALA A 801 -23.80 -52.34 -11.13
CA ALA A 801 -22.97 -52.02 -12.28
C ALA A 801 -23.15 -50.56 -12.75
N HIS A 802 -24.39 -50.04 -12.73
CA HIS A 802 -24.62 -48.61 -12.98
C HIS A 802 -23.96 -47.72 -11.91
N GLN A 803 -24.03 -48.10 -10.63
CA GLN A 803 -23.33 -47.38 -9.56
C GLN A 803 -21.80 -47.41 -9.74
N LYS A 804 -21.23 -48.56 -10.11
CA LYS A 804 -19.80 -48.69 -10.43
C LYS A 804 -19.37 -47.71 -11.52
N ASN A 805 -20.13 -47.62 -12.60
CA ASN A 805 -19.82 -46.69 -13.69
C ASN A 805 -19.88 -45.23 -13.21
N ALA A 806 -20.90 -44.85 -12.43
CA ALA A 806 -21.02 -43.51 -11.87
C ALA A 806 -19.84 -43.16 -10.93
N ILE A 807 -19.40 -44.10 -10.10
CA ILE A 807 -18.23 -43.94 -9.22
C ILE A 807 -16.95 -43.74 -10.03
N GLN A 808 -16.74 -44.53 -11.08
CA GLN A 808 -15.60 -44.37 -12.00
C GLN A 808 -15.63 -43.00 -12.69
N ASP A 809 -16.80 -42.53 -13.12
CA ASP A 809 -16.95 -41.20 -13.73
C ASP A 809 -16.68 -40.06 -12.75
N ILE A 810 -17.09 -40.19 -11.48
CA ILE A 810 -16.72 -39.24 -10.42
C ILE A 810 -15.21 -39.24 -10.20
N GLY A 811 -14.56 -40.42 -10.20
CA GLY A 811 -13.10 -40.53 -10.11
C GLY A 811 -12.40 -39.73 -11.22
N LYS A 812 -12.83 -39.90 -12.47
CA LYS A 812 -12.32 -39.14 -13.62
C LYS A 812 -12.56 -37.63 -13.47
N LEU A 813 -13.69 -37.19 -12.93
CA LEU A 813 -13.97 -35.78 -12.67
C LEU A 813 -13.04 -35.19 -11.61
N ILE A 814 -12.69 -35.96 -10.56
CA ILE A 814 -11.74 -35.55 -9.54
C ILE A 814 -10.33 -35.41 -10.13
N ASP A 815 -9.90 -36.37 -10.95
CA ASP A 815 -8.60 -36.33 -11.62
C ASP A 815 -8.52 -35.19 -12.65
N PHE A 816 -9.59 -34.95 -13.40
CA PHE A 816 -9.71 -33.77 -14.27
C PHE A 816 -9.63 -32.47 -13.47
N SER A 817 -10.37 -32.35 -12.36
CA SER A 817 -10.32 -31.16 -11.51
C SER A 817 -8.93 -30.90 -10.95
N LYS A 818 -8.17 -31.95 -10.64
CA LYS A 818 -6.78 -31.84 -10.21
C LYS A 818 -5.90 -31.31 -11.33
N ALA A 819 -5.92 -31.97 -12.49
CA ALA A 819 -5.12 -31.57 -13.64
C ALA A 819 -5.45 -30.14 -14.10
N TYR A 820 -6.73 -29.77 -14.16
CA TYR A 820 -7.16 -28.43 -14.55
C TYR A 820 -6.65 -27.33 -13.61
N GLN A 821 -6.44 -27.63 -12.33
CA GLN A 821 -5.83 -26.67 -11.41
C GLN A 821 -4.32 -26.58 -11.54
N GLU A 822 -3.66 -27.69 -11.89
CA GLU A 822 -2.20 -27.74 -12.04
C GLU A 822 -1.72 -27.05 -13.34
N ILE A 823 -2.64 -26.81 -14.29
CA ILE A 823 -2.39 -26.02 -15.52
C ILE A 823 -1.80 -24.66 -15.17
N GLY A 824 -0.61 -24.37 -15.69
CA GLY A 824 0.02 -23.05 -15.61
C GLY A 824 0.50 -22.65 -14.22
N ILE A 825 0.54 -23.59 -13.26
CA ILE A 825 1.11 -23.35 -11.92
C ILE A 825 2.64 -23.30 -11.98
N HIS A 826 3.22 -24.20 -12.77
CA HIS A 826 4.66 -24.29 -12.96
C HIS A 826 5.06 -23.58 -14.25
N GLU A 827 6.24 -22.97 -14.25
CA GLU A 827 6.80 -22.44 -15.48
C GLU A 827 6.99 -23.59 -16.49
N PRO A 828 6.64 -23.38 -17.77
CA PRO A 828 6.88 -24.38 -18.81
C PRO A 828 8.35 -24.78 -18.89
N VAL A 829 8.62 -26.03 -19.24
CA VAL A 829 9.97 -26.56 -19.35
C VAL A 829 10.14 -27.34 -20.66
N TRP A 830 11.40 -27.66 -20.99
CA TRP A 830 11.72 -28.47 -22.15
C TRP A 830 11.40 -29.95 -21.86
N HIS A 831 10.58 -30.55 -22.71
CA HIS A 831 10.08 -31.92 -22.56
C HIS A 831 10.49 -32.80 -23.73
N ASN A 832 11.09 -33.96 -23.45
CA ASN A 832 11.36 -34.98 -24.47
C ASN A 832 10.04 -35.65 -24.92
N VAL A 833 9.63 -35.35 -26.15
CA VAL A 833 8.32 -35.78 -26.69
C VAL A 833 8.23 -37.30 -26.81
N ARG A 834 9.30 -37.94 -27.30
CA ARG A 834 9.35 -39.40 -27.50
C ARG A 834 9.15 -40.15 -26.19
N GLU A 835 9.91 -39.79 -25.15
CA GLU A 835 9.84 -40.46 -23.85
C GLU A 835 8.44 -40.29 -23.22
N LEU A 836 7.89 -39.08 -23.26
CA LEU A 836 6.57 -38.80 -22.69
C LEU A 836 5.45 -39.55 -23.42
N PHE A 837 5.48 -39.58 -24.75
CA PHE A 837 4.49 -40.28 -25.56
C PHE A 837 4.54 -41.79 -25.32
N GLU A 838 5.74 -42.39 -25.41
CA GLU A 838 5.89 -43.84 -25.19
C GLU A 838 5.45 -44.24 -23.77
N ARG A 839 5.77 -43.42 -22.76
CA ARG A 839 5.31 -43.63 -21.38
C ARG A 839 3.78 -43.56 -21.28
N ALA A 840 3.17 -42.58 -21.93
CA ALA A 840 1.73 -42.37 -21.88
C ALA A 840 0.97 -43.53 -22.51
N VAL A 841 1.36 -43.97 -23.71
CA VAL A 841 0.67 -45.07 -24.42
C VAL A 841 0.82 -46.40 -23.67
N ARG A 842 2.02 -46.70 -23.14
CA ARG A 842 2.25 -47.92 -22.34
C ARG A 842 1.40 -48.00 -21.09
N GLN A 843 1.05 -46.85 -20.49
CA GLN A 843 0.14 -46.82 -19.34
C GLN A 843 -1.29 -47.19 -19.73
N VAL A 844 -1.71 -46.85 -20.96
CA VAL A 844 -3.08 -47.09 -21.43
C VAL A 844 -3.25 -48.54 -21.92
N SER A 845 -2.32 -49.09 -22.70
CA SER A 845 -2.36 -50.48 -23.15
C SER A 845 -0.98 -51.02 -23.56
N ILE A 846 -0.77 -52.31 -23.31
CA ILE A 846 0.45 -53.04 -23.67
C ILE A 846 0.32 -53.68 -25.07
N ASP A 847 -0.91 -53.86 -25.56
CA ASP A 847 -1.21 -54.65 -26.76
C ASP A 847 -1.24 -53.81 -28.06
N LEU A 848 -1.13 -52.49 -27.97
CA LEU A 848 -1.13 -51.58 -29.11
C LEU A 848 0.22 -51.55 -29.82
N LYS A 849 0.20 -51.54 -31.16
CA LYS A 849 1.40 -51.25 -31.95
C LYS A 849 1.67 -49.74 -31.91
N VAL A 850 2.72 -49.34 -31.21
CA VAL A 850 3.14 -47.92 -31.11
C VAL A 850 4.26 -47.65 -32.12
N VAL A 851 4.04 -46.68 -33.01
CA VAL A 851 5.05 -46.22 -33.98
C VAL A 851 5.40 -44.77 -33.65
N CYS A 852 6.64 -44.52 -33.20
CA CYS A 852 7.13 -43.19 -32.84
C CYS A 852 8.29 -42.81 -33.75
N ASP A 853 7.99 -42.01 -34.78
CA ASP A 853 8.92 -41.55 -35.81
C ASP A 853 9.30 -40.08 -35.56
N ILE A 854 9.79 -39.80 -34.35
CA ILE A 854 10.21 -38.45 -33.93
C ILE A 854 11.73 -38.48 -33.68
N PRO A 855 12.51 -37.52 -34.19
CA PRO A 855 13.91 -37.35 -33.79
C PRO A 855 14.01 -36.98 -32.29
N SER A 856 15.19 -36.61 -31.80
CA SER A 856 15.40 -36.13 -30.42
C SER A 856 14.79 -34.73 -30.21
N LEU A 857 13.48 -34.61 -30.40
CA LEU A 857 12.68 -33.40 -30.31
C LEU A 857 12.30 -33.13 -28.85
N GLU A 858 12.64 -31.94 -28.39
CA GLU A 858 12.11 -31.37 -27.17
C GLU A 858 11.19 -30.19 -27.48
N VAL A 859 10.08 -30.12 -26.77
CA VAL A 859 9.11 -29.02 -26.86
C VAL A 859 9.05 -28.26 -25.55
N TYR A 860 8.98 -26.94 -25.65
CA TYR A 860 8.77 -26.07 -24.50
C TYR A 860 7.27 -26.04 -24.19
N ALA A 861 6.86 -26.74 -23.14
CA ALA A 861 5.46 -26.97 -22.80
C ALA A 861 5.24 -27.03 -21.29
N ASP A 862 3.99 -26.97 -20.87
CA ASP A 862 3.61 -27.21 -19.47
C ASP A 862 3.90 -28.66 -19.06
N ALA A 863 4.21 -28.87 -17.77
CA ALA A 863 4.51 -30.18 -17.21
C ALA A 863 3.41 -31.24 -17.45
N LEU A 864 2.17 -30.79 -17.65
CA LEU A 864 1.01 -31.62 -17.97
C LEU A 864 0.95 -32.07 -19.44
N ILE A 865 1.93 -31.76 -20.29
CA ILE A 865 1.97 -32.27 -21.68
C ILE A 865 1.94 -33.80 -21.73
N TYR A 866 2.43 -34.49 -20.71
CA TYR A 866 2.24 -35.94 -20.54
C TYR A 866 0.76 -36.35 -20.62
N GLN A 867 -0.11 -35.57 -19.98
CA GLN A 867 -1.54 -35.81 -19.91
C GLN A 867 -2.23 -35.58 -21.25
N VAL A 868 -1.64 -34.77 -22.14
CA VAL A 868 -2.10 -34.64 -23.53
C VAL A 868 -2.00 -35.98 -24.25
N PHE A 869 -0.82 -36.59 -24.24
CA PHE A 869 -0.59 -37.88 -24.89
C PHE A 869 -1.41 -39.01 -24.26
N TYR A 870 -1.52 -39.01 -22.92
CA TYR A 870 -2.33 -40.00 -22.21
C TYR A 870 -3.81 -39.91 -22.61
N ASN A 871 -4.38 -38.70 -22.64
CA ASN A 871 -5.79 -38.50 -23.01
C ASN A 871 -6.05 -38.84 -24.48
N LEU A 872 -5.13 -38.53 -25.40
CA LEU A 872 -5.26 -38.93 -26.81
C LEU A 872 -5.26 -40.46 -26.95
N ALA A 873 -4.30 -41.15 -26.30
CA ALA A 873 -4.22 -42.62 -26.32
C ALA A 873 -5.43 -43.29 -25.67
N GLU A 874 -5.91 -42.77 -24.53
CA GLU A 874 -7.12 -43.25 -23.86
C GLU A 874 -8.35 -43.08 -24.77
N ASN A 875 -8.46 -41.94 -25.47
CA ASN A 875 -9.55 -41.68 -26.39
C ASN A 875 -9.54 -42.62 -27.60
N SER A 876 -8.36 -42.89 -28.18
CA SER A 876 -8.22 -43.84 -29.29
C SER A 876 -8.74 -45.22 -28.92
N LEU A 877 -8.37 -45.75 -27.75
CA LEU A 877 -8.89 -47.06 -27.31
C LEU A 877 -10.39 -47.07 -26.99
N ARG A 878 -10.88 -45.99 -26.40
CA ARG A 878 -12.28 -45.92 -25.93
C ARG A 878 -13.27 -45.68 -27.07
N HIS A 879 -12.89 -44.86 -28.05
CA HIS A 879 -13.79 -44.35 -29.08
C HIS A 879 -13.41 -44.82 -30.48
N GLY A 880 -12.18 -45.26 -30.69
CA GLY A 880 -11.67 -45.57 -32.02
C GLY A 880 -12.14 -46.91 -32.59
N ASP A 881 -12.84 -47.77 -31.84
CA ASP A 881 -13.45 -49.03 -32.32
C ASP A 881 -12.56 -49.85 -33.31
N HIS A 882 -11.84 -50.86 -32.80
CA HIS A 882 -10.83 -51.65 -33.52
C HIS A 882 -9.48 -50.96 -33.79
N VAL A 883 -9.06 -50.00 -32.96
CA VAL A 883 -7.70 -49.43 -33.02
C VAL A 883 -6.65 -50.52 -32.76
N THR A 884 -5.70 -50.64 -33.68
CA THR A 884 -4.55 -51.57 -33.55
C THR A 884 -3.21 -50.83 -33.51
N THR A 885 -3.15 -49.64 -34.11
CA THR A 885 -1.90 -48.89 -34.27
C THR A 885 -2.11 -47.42 -33.90
N ILE A 886 -1.19 -46.89 -33.07
CA ILE A 886 -1.09 -45.46 -32.80
C ILE A 886 0.27 -44.97 -33.29
N ARG A 887 0.29 -43.86 -34.03
CA ARG A 887 1.49 -43.27 -34.60
C ARG A 887 1.68 -41.83 -34.11
N LEU A 888 2.92 -41.48 -33.77
CA LEU A 888 3.33 -40.10 -33.51
C LEU A 888 4.56 -39.78 -34.36
N TYR A 889 4.50 -38.67 -35.10
CA TYR A 889 5.57 -38.21 -35.99
C TYR A 889 5.55 -36.69 -36.10
N VAL A 890 6.61 -36.10 -36.64
CA VAL A 890 6.73 -34.64 -36.85
C VAL A 890 6.89 -34.32 -38.33
N ASP A 891 6.16 -33.30 -38.80
CA ASP A 891 6.33 -32.71 -40.12
C ASP A 891 7.03 -31.34 -39.98
N LEU A 892 8.17 -31.20 -40.66
CA LEU A 892 9.02 -30.00 -40.65
C LEU A 892 8.96 -29.21 -41.97
N SER A 893 8.04 -29.55 -42.88
CA SER A 893 7.96 -28.96 -44.22
C SER A 893 7.46 -27.50 -44.25
N GLY A 894 6.91 -26.97 -43.16
CA GLY A 894 6.39 -25.60 -43.03
C GLY A 894 7.20 -24.69 -42.10
N GLU A 895 6.77 -23.44 -41.94
CA GLU A 895 7.41 -22.44 -41.05
C GLU A 895 7.34 -22.79 -39.55
N SER A 896 6.54 -23.77 -39.16
CA SER A 896 6.38 -24.22 -37.77
C SER A 896 6.26 -25.74 -37.74
N PRO A 897 6.96 -26.45 -36.84
CA PRO A 897 6.84 -27.89 -36.72
C PRO A 897 5.41 -28.33 -36.38
N LEU A 898 4.95 -29.38 -37.06
CA LEU A 898 3.66 -29.99 -36.80
C LEU A 898 3.88 -31.35 -36.16
N LEU A 899 3.52 -31.48 -34.88
CA LEU A 899 3.52 -32.77 -34.18
C LEU A 899 2.19 -33.47 -34.45
N ILE A 900 2.22 -34.63 -35.10
CA ILE A 900 1.04 -35.30 -35.63
C ILE A 900 0.82 -36.63 -34.91
N TYR A 901 -0.34 -36.77 -34.28
CA TYR A 901 -0.83 -38.00 -33.66
C TYR A 901 -1.91 -38.63 -34.56
N GLU A 902 -1.76 -39.90 -34.89
CA GLU A 902 -2.71 -40.67 -35.71
C GLU A 902 -3.07 -42.00 -35.07
N ASP A 903 -4.32 -42.43 -35.24
CA ASP A 903 -4.77 -43.81 -35.00
C ASP A 903 -5.44 -44.41 -36.23
N ASP A 904 -5.67 -45.72 -36.22
CA ASP A 904 -6.34 -46.46 -37.30
C ASP A 904 -7.81 -46.79 -36.97
N GLY A 905 -8.45 -45.98 -36.12
CA GLY A 905 -9.80 -46.23 -35.62
C GLY A 905 -10.94 -45.74 -36.52
N GLN A 906 -12.10 -45.50 -35.92
CA GLN A 906 -13.30 -45.00 -36.60
C GLN A 906 -13.18 -43.53 -37.05
N GLY A 907 -12.30 -42.73 -36.44
CA GLY A 907 -12.19 -41.30 -36.74
C GLY A 907 -13.39 -40.45 -36.27
N ILE A 908 -13.35 -39.15 -36.55
CA ILE A 908 -14.37 -38.18 -36.10
C ILE A 908 -15.12 -37.59 -37.29
N VAL A 909 -16.45 -37.47 -37.18
CA VAL A 909 -17.30 -36.88 -38.23
C VAL A 909 -16.98 -35.40 -38.40
N ASP A 910 -16.88 -34.92 -39.64
CA ASP A 910 -16.47 -33.54 -39.98
C ASP A 910 -17.24 -32.45 -39.22
N THR A 911 -18.55 -32.63 -38.99
CA THR A 911 -19.38 -31.65 -38.27
C THR A 911 -19.04 -31.52 -36.79
N GLN A 912 -18.29 -32.47 -36.23
CA GLN A 912 -17.96 -32.56 -34.81
C GLN A 912 -16.52 -32.15 -34.48
N LYS A 913 -15.63 -32.05 -35.46
CA LYS A 913 -14.18 -31.88 -35.27
C LYS A 913 -13.76 -30.67 -34.42
N GLU A 914 -14.49 -29.56 -34.48
CA GLU A 914 -14.27 -28.42 -33.57
C GLU A 914 -15.06 -28.55 -32.27
N GLN A 915 -16.22 -29.20 -32.31
CA GLN A 915 -17.11 -29.31 -31.15
C GLN A 915 -16.53 -30.22 -30.05
N ILE A 916 -15.75 -31.24 -30.42
CA ILE A 916 -15.09 -32.16 -29.47
C ILE A 916 -14.14 -31.47 -28.49
N PHE A 917 -13.64 -30.26 -28.83
CA PHE A 917 -12.80 -29.46 -27.94
C PHE A 917 -13.62 -28.57 -27.00
N LEU A 918 -14.95 -28.49 -27.16
CA LEU A 918 -15.83 -27.73 -26.27
C LEU A 918 -16.11 -28.51 -24.99
N ARG A 919 -16.15 -27.80 -23.87
CA ARG A 919 -16.43 -28.37 -22.55
C ARG A 919 -17.77 -29.09 -22.54
N GLY A 920 -17.76 -30.37 -22.19
CA GLY A 920 -18.97 -31.18 -22.02
C GLY A 920 -19.49 -31.82 -23.31
N TYR A 921 -18.73 -31.76 -24.40
CA TYR A 921 -19.10 -32.37 -25.68
C TYR A 921 -18.64 -33.84 -25.77
N GLY A 922 -19.54 -34.75 -26.18
CA GLY A 922 -19.28 -36.19 -26.31
C GLY A 922 -19.99 -37.05 -25.25
N LYS A 923 -19.80 -38.38 -25.30
CA LYS A 923 -20.33 -39.32 -24.29
C LYS A 923 -19.33 -39.46 -23.14
N ASN A 924 -19.80 -39.57 -21.89
CA ASN A 924 -19.01 -39.75 -20.67
C ASN A 924 -18.04 -38.58 -20.35
N THR A 925 -18.62 -37.43 -19.99
CA THR A 925 -18.02 -36.17 -19.47
C THR A 925 -17.55 -35.13 -20.49
N GLY A 926 -16.92 -35.49 -21.61
CA GLY A 926 -16.52 -34.51 -22.65
C GLY A 926 -15.47 -33.49 -22.20
N LEU A 927 -14.57 -33.88 -21.28
CA LEU A 927 -13.59 -32.98 -20.66
C LEU A 927 -12.14 -33.24 -21.11
N GLY A 928 -11.83 -34.40 -21.69
CA GLY A 928 -10.46 -34.80 -22.04
C GLY A 928 -9.84 -33.96 -23.16
N LEU A 929 -10.53 -33.81 -24.30
CA LEU A 929 -10.04 -33.00 -25.43
C LEU A 929 -10.07 -31.50 -25.12
N PHE A 930 -11.03 -31.05 -24.33
CA PHE A 930 -11.02 -29.69 -23.77
C PHE A 930 -9.74 -29.45 -22.94
N LEU A 931 -9.38 -30.37 -22.03
CA LEU A 931 -8.16 -30.27 -21.23
C LEU A 931 -6.90 -30.21 -22.09
N ILE A 932 -6.84 -31.04 -23.14
CA ILE A 932 -5.71 -31.03 -24.08
C ILE A 932 -5.51 -29.64 -24.69
N ARG A 933 -6.61 -29.01 -25.15
CA ARG A 933 -6.55 -27.68 -25.75
C ARG A 933 -6.09 -26.62 -24.75
N GLU A 934 -6.57 -26.68 -23.51
CA GLU A 934 -6.14 -25.75 -22.45
C GLU A 934 -4.65 -25.93 -22.08
N ILE A 935 -4.16 -27.16 -21.95
CA ILE A 935 -2.73 -27.44 -21.64
C ILE A 935 -1.82 -26.91 -22.75
N LEU A 936 -2.16 -27.20 -24.02
CA LEU A 936 -1.35 -26.78 -25.16
C LEU A 936 -1.36 -25.25 -25.35
N ALA A 937 -2.50 -24.61 -25.08
CA ALA A 937 -2.66 -23.16 -25.21
C ALA A 937 -1.73 -22.34 -24.28
N ILE A 938 -1.29 -22.90 -23.14
CA ILE A 938 -0.34 -22.24 -22.20
C ILE A 938 0.93 -21.77 -22.91
N THR A 939 1.41 -22.59 -23.85
CA THR A 939 2.64 -22.33 -24.62
C THR A 939 2.35 -21.96 -26.06
N GLY A 940 1.09 -21.63 -26.39
CA GLY A 940 0.67 -21.25 -27.73
C GLY A 940 0.65 -22.40 -28.74
N ILE A 941 0.76 -23.66 -28.30
CA ILE A 941 0.62 -24.83 -29.17
C ILE A 941 -0.88 -24.99 -29.51
N THR A 942 -1.21 -25.07 -30.79
CA THR A 942 -2.61 -25.25 -31.24
C THR A 942 -2.85 -26.68 -31.68
N ILE A 943 -4.00 -27.25 -31.37
CA ILE A 943 -4.42 -28.59 -31.82
C ILE A 943 -5.64 -28.49 -32.74
N VAL A 944 -5.62 -29.22 -33.85
CA VAL A 944 -6.73 -29.37 -34.80
C VAL A 944 -6.86 -30.83 -35.21
N GLU A 945 -8.08 -31.27 -35.54
CA GLU A 945 -8.34 -32.62 -36.06
C GLU A 945 -8.58 -32.57 -37.57
N HIS A 946 -7.77 -33.33 -38.33
CA HIS A 946 -7.80 -33.41 -39.80
C HIS A 946 -7.96 -34.85 -40.32
N GLY A 947 -8.35 -35.79 -39.48
CA GLY A 947 -8.53 -37.20 -39.86
C GLY A 947 -9.71 -37.42 -40.80
N ILE A 948 -9.77 -38.58 -41.44
CA ILE A 948 -10.88 -38.94 -42.33
C ILE A 948 -11.79 -39.90 -41.58
N TYR A 949 -13.07 -39.55 -41.45
CA TYR A 949 -14.05 -40.43 -40.81
C TYR A 949 -14.07 -41.82 -41.48
N GLY A 950 -13.92 -42.86 -40.67
CA GLY A 950 -13.78 -44.27 -41.08
C GLY A 950 -12.34 -44.75 -41.32
N GLN A 951 -11.33 -43.88 -41.19
CA GLN A 951 -9.91 -44.21 -41.39
C GLN A 951 -9.01 -43.82 -40.21
N GLY A 952 -9.61 -43.41 -39.09
CA GLY A 952 -8.91 -43.00 -37.87
C GLY A 952 -8.90 -41.50 -37.64
N VAL A 953 -8.35 -41.10 -36.50
CA VAL A 953 -8.16 -39.68 -36.16
C VAL A 953 -6.78 -39.20 -36.58
N ARG A 954 -6.67 -37.90 -36.87
CA ARG A 954 -5.38 -37.23 -37.07
C ARG A 954 -5.40 -35.89 -36.34
N PHE A 955 -4.73 -35.84 -35.19
CA PHE A 955 -4.56 -34.62 -34.42
C PHE A 955 -3.24 -33.96 -34.77
N GLU A 956 -3.30 -32.73 -35.25
CA GLU A 956 -2.16 -31.93 -35.65
C GLU A 956 -1.92 -30.83 -34.60
N MET A 957 -0.74 -30.87 -33.97
CA MET A 957 -0.32 -29.92 -32.95
C MET A 957 0.77 -29.00 -33.53
N LYS A 958 0.43 -27.73 -33.77
CA LYS A 958 1.36 -26.73 -34.32
C LYS A 958 2.17 -26.09 -33.22
N ILE A 959 3.49 -26.25 -33.25
CA ILE A 959 4.41 -25.75 -32.23
C ILE A 959 4.95 -24.37 -32.66
N PRO A 960 4.96 -23.35 -31.78
CA PRO A 960 5.55 -22.05 -32.12
C PRO A 960 7.05 -22.13 -32.47
N PRO A 961 7.58 -21.23 -33.33
CA PRO A 961 8.96 -21.29 -33.82
C PRO A 961 10.04 -21.33 -32.73
N ASP A 962 9.82 -20.68 -31.59
CA ASP A 962 10.79 -20.63 -30.48
C ASP A 962 10.58 -21.72 -29.41
N HIS A 963 9.61 -22.63 -29.62
CA HIS A 963 9.15 -23.58 -28.60
C HIS A 963 9.52 -25.04 -28.92
N PHE A 964 10.49 -25.26 -29.81
CA PHE A 964 11.05 -26.58 -30.10
C PHE A 964 12.57 -26.52 -30.21
N ARG A 965 13.23 -27.63 -29.89
CA ARG A 965 14.67 -27.84 -30.11
C ARG A 965 14.98 -29.31 -30.35
N PHE A 966 16.07 -29.59 -31.05
CA PHE A 966 16.59 -30.95 -31.19
C PHE A 966 17.83 -31.11 -30.31
N THR A 967 17.87 -32.16 -29.47
CA THR A 967 18.96 -32.39 -28.51
C THR A 967 20.16 -33.13 -29.09
N ASP A 968 20.03 -33.73 -30.28
CA ASP A 968 21.15 -34.34 -30.97
C ASP A 968 21.84 -33.33 -31.91
N GLN A 969 23.15 -33.13 -31.68
CA GLN A 969 24.05 -32.35 -32.53
C GLN A 969 24.35 -32.98 -33.90
N MET A 970 23.57 -33.96 -34.35
CA MET A 970 23.69 -34.55 -35.68
C MET A 970 22.33 -34.46 -36.39
N GLU A 971 22.02 -33.26 -36.90
CA GLU A 971 21.36 -33.01 -38.19
C GLU A 971 20.95 -31.53 -38.25
N GLN A 972 21.95 -30.65 -38.36
CA GLN A 972 21.77 -29.29 -38.86
C GLN A 972 21.93 -29.22 -40.40
N ASN A 973 21.74 -30.34 -41.10
CA ASN A 973 21.69 -30.41 -42.55
C ASN A 973 20.55 -31.34 -42.98
N LEU A 974 19.33 -30.82 -43.00
CA LEU A 974 18.22 -31.32 -43.80
C LEU A 974 17.37 -30.14 -44.27
#